data_AF-A0AAX6NET2-F1
#
_entry.id   AF-A0AAX6NET2-F1
#
_cell.length_a   1.000
_cell.length_b   1.000
_cell.length_c   1.000
_cell.angle_alpha   90.00
_cell.angle_beta   90.00
_cell.angle_gamma   90.00
#
_symmetry.space_group_name_H-M   'P 1'
#
loop_
_entity.id
_entity.type
_entity.pdbx_description
1 polymer ?
#
loop_
_entity_poly.entity_id
_entity_poly.type
_entity_poly.pdbx_seq_one_letter_code
_entity_poly.pdbx_strand_id
1 'polypeptide(L)'
;MKVFRAKACQSPMRKGWSIMFQHPFKKDERGRSHPFVKRFMYTEQHDEIDILVEEMNELLRVQDFWTSTAKGRAKARYDERVVNAFYNDIEKKTSEQIDSEYEYVHVIGEQGSGKTSLIRQLLGIKKECGFLGIGSKGAYSATYKVKDSQHYEAAVSFFTRSEVQRKLENILLRSAAVYAEGGTDYDLVFELLHGDSSFNLRALLGDIPYKARYFNDDVPLRMSDENSSFKQFVDAIKRESEIVKDAVDQEGRDFAEVWHKRLECRKITEQMLLAIESRLKEYKEAIWEVGEDDWPIFCRLTAKELSSFDPLTNEEEENNGRLIYPLFRRIEVCGPFSFKKGVAICEHPSVEYTSTIHDSFKKAASILYVHHGLKELDIQFLQQLIVHGHGAKVNVCVTHGDLLTSPSCRTDYAKKHAMAKMIDGALKSVSPLMKKQLHYYLTVGNTTILECVHEEFEESHLLYKDLKAALVSETRKKQQELHPIYLNLTVSQAFYEAMESLNIPYMDRETCLNISLGEHEGPVPVIASAFISSVYEHFLSQPSGWSSTYHSVTDRQQVIQELAGEFATVVYSYFNEQLLENARKDWLALYKEKEDDQPYKYSRVIESVIPAKNDIYQQQILMRNVYQLIKYVIEKKDGVMVH
;
A
#
# COMPACT_ATOMS: atom_id res chain seq x y z
N MET A 1 -41.94 -13.26 -1.44
CA MET A 1 -41.16 -12.90 -0.23
C MET A 1 -39.78 -13.53 -0.36
N LYS A 2 -38.68 -12.78 -0.20
CA LYS A 2 -37.33 -13.31 -0.37
C LYS A 2 -37.02 -14.22 0.83
N VAL A 3 -36.67 -15.48 0.58
CA VAL A 3 -36.39 -16.45 1.64
C VAL A 3 -34.88 -16.44 1.89
N PHE A 4 -34.48 -15.98 3.07
CA PHE A 4 -33.09 -16.04 3.52
C PHE A 4 -32.84 -17.39 4.18
N ARG A 5 -31.66 -17.98 3.90
CA ARG A 5 -31.24 -19.23 4.52
C ARG A 5 -29.78 -19.14 4.95
N ALA A 6 -29.52 -19.71 6.10
CA ALA A 6 -28.19 -19.98 6.60
C ALA A 6 -27.70 -21.36 6.13
N LYS A 7 -26.38 -21.47 5.94
CA LYS A 7 -25.68 -22.72 5.66
C LYS A 7 -24.48 -22.85 6.58
N ALA A 8 -24.26 -24.06 7.09
CA ALA A 8 -23.01 -24.41 7.76
C ALA A 8 -21.89 -24.57 6.73
N CYS A 9 -20.69 -24.11 7.08
CA CYS A 9 -19.46 -24.28 6.33
C CYS A 9 -18.36 -24.64 7.34
N GLN A 10 -17.61 -25.71 7.07
CA GLN A 10 -16.50 -26.06 7.95
C GLN A 10 -15.38 -25.02 7.81
N SER A 11 -14.83 -24.57 8.94
CA SER A 11 -13.73 -23.61 8.92
C SER A 11 -12.50 -24.22 8.23
N PRO A 12 -11.84 -23.50 7.31
CA PRO A 12 -10.61 -23.96 6.71
C PRO A 12 -9.41 -23.85 7.67
N MET A 13 -9.43 -22.88 8.57
CA MET A 13 -8.23 -22.48 9.32
C MET A 13 -8.18 -23.03 10.74
N ARG A 14 -9.34 -23.32 11.32
CA ARG A 14 -9.48 -23.84 12.70
C ARG A 14 -10.47 -24.98 12.74
N LYS A 15 -10.38 -25.80 13.78
CA LYS A 15 -11.37 -26.84 14.02
C LYS A 15 -12.70 -26.18 14.39
N GLY A 16 -13.74 -26.55 13.68
CA GLY A 16 -15.10 -26.10 13.94
C GLY A 16 -15.83 -25.56 12.73
N TRP A 17 -16.97 -24.93 12.98
CA TRP A 17 -17.93 -24.54 11.97
C TRP A 17 -18.20 -23.04 11.95
N SER A 18 -18.47 -22.55 10.75
CA SER A 18 -18.95 -21.21 10.45
C SER A 18 -20.36 -21.28 9.85
N ILE A 19 -21.18 -20.26 10.10
CA ILE A 19 -22.46 -20.08 9.41
C ILE A 19 -22.31 -18.95 8.40
N MET A 20 -22.81 -19.19 7.19
CA MET A 20 -22.88 -18.21 6.11
C MET A 20 -24.33 -17.96 5.71
N PHE A 21 -24.72 -16.69 5.60
CA PHE A 21 -26.09 -16.30 5.24
C PHE A 21 -26.13 -14.92 4.58
N GLN A 22 -27.27 -14.61 3.96
CA GLN A 22 -27.57 -13.26 3.46
C GLN A 22 -28.34 -12.48 4.51
N HIS A 23 -27.83 -11.31 4.88
CA HIS A 23 -28.43 -10.56 5.97
C HIS A 23 -29.70 -9.80 5.52
N PRO A 24 -30.85 -9.91 6.22
CA PRO A 24 -32.12 -9.40 5.71
C PRO A 24 -32.22 -7.87 5.69
N PHE A 25 -31.66 -7.14 6.66
CA PHE A 25 -31.79 -5.67 6.73
C PHE A 25 -30.49 -4.86 6.70
N LYS A 26 -29.32 -5.51 6.81
CA LYS A 26 -28.03 -4.84 6.75
C LYS A 26 -27.72 -4.44 5.31
N LYS A 27 -26.99 -3.34 5.16
CA LYS A 27 -26.41 -2.89 3.90
C LYS A 27 -24.90 -3.05 3.97
N ASP A 28 -24.28 -3.38 2.85
CA ASP A 28 -22.81 -3.38 2.75
C ASP A 28 -22.24 -1.95 2.65
N GLU A 29 -20.91 -1.86 2.58
CA GLU A 29 -20.15 -0.60 2.40
C GLU A 29 -20.59 0.17 1.14
N ARG A 30 -21.08 -0.54 0.11
CA ARG A 30 -21.62 0.01 -1.14
C ARG A 30 -23.11 0.40 -1.05
N GLY A 31 -23.73 0.23 0.12
CA GLY A 31 -25.15 0.51 0.36
C GLY A 31 -26.11 -0.54 -0.20
N ARG A 32 -25.59 -1.67 -0.69
CA ARG A 32 -26.37 -2.77 -1.28
C ARG A 32 -27.02 -3.60 -0.17
N SER A 33 -28.31 -3.90 -0.35
CA SER A 33 -29.04 -4.78 0.57
C SER A 33 -28.57 -6.23 0.47
N HIS A 34 -28.72 -6.95 1.57
CA HIS A 34 -28.47 -8.39 1.67
C HIS A 34 -27.01 -8.80 1.45
N PRO A 35 -26.06 -8.23 2.23
CA PRO A 35 -24.68 -8.69 2.20
C PRO A 35 -24.59 -10.16 2.63
N PHE A 36 -23.62 -10.86 2.04
CA PHE A 36 -23.19 -12.14 2.58
C PHE A 36 -22.42 -11.90 3.88
N VAL A 37 -22.80 -12.64 4.91
CA VAL A 37 -22.17 -12.61 6.23
C VAL A 37 -21.71 -14.02 6.54
N LYS A 38 -20.42 -14.15 6.86
CA LYS A 38 -19.82 -15.36 7.39
C LYS A 38 -19.41 -15.11 8.84
N ARG A 39 -19.71 -16.06 9.73
CA ARG A 39 -19.41 -15.98 11.16
C ARG A 39 -19.01 -17.34 11.70
N PHE A 40 -17.97 -17.38 12.53
CA PHE A 40 -17.55 -18.58 13.22
C PHE A 40 -18.39 -18.84 14.47
N MET A 41 -18.79 -20.10 14.68
CA MET A 41 -19.74 -20.50 15.73
C MET A 41 -19.09 -21.15 16.96
N TYR A 42 -17.75 -21.23 17.01
CA TYR A 42 -17.03 -21.76 18.16
C TYR A 42 -17.48 -23.17 18.60
N THR A 43 -17.91 -24.01 17.65
CA THR A 43 -18.29 -25.41 17.89
C THR A 43 -17.59 -26.35 16.90
N GLU A 44 -17.17 -27.51 17.40
CA GLU A 44 -16.64 -28.63 16.62
C GLU A 44 -17.68 -29.73 16.35
N GLN A 45 -18.82 -29.70 17.05
CA GLN A 45 -19.84 -30.75 17.01
C GLN A 45 -20.82 -30.51 15.86
N HIS A 46 -21.07 -31.55 15.06
CA HIS A 46 -21.99 -31.47 13.92
C HIS A 46 -23.44 -31.21 14.37
N ASP A 47 -23.89 -31.90 15.42
CA ASP A 47 -25.27 -31.76 15.90
C ASP A 47 -25.53 -30.34 16.47
N GLU A 48 -24.51 -29.76 17.11
CA GLU A 48 -24.61 -28.41 17.66
C GLU A 48 -24.68 -27.34 16.56
N ILE A 49 -23.90 -27.47 15.48
CA ILE A 49 -23.97 -26.51 14.36
C ILE A 49 -25.33 -26.59 13.65
N ASP A 50 -25.93 -27.79 13.54
CA ASP A 50 -27.25 -27.95 12.94
C ASP A 50 -28.31 -27.17 13.74
N ILE A 51 -28.27 -27.23 15.07
CA ILE A 51 -29.13 -26.44 15.96
C ILE A 51 -28.91 -24.94 15.75
N LEU A 52 -27.66 -24.47 15.71
CA LEU A 52 -27.35 -23.05 15.50
C LEU A 52 -27.79 -22.56 14.12
N VAL A 53 -27.72 -23.41 13.09
CA VAL A 53 -28.24 -23.13 11.75
C VAL A 53 -29.77 -23.05 11.76
N GLU A 54 -30.45 -23.92 12.50
CA GLU A 54 -31.90 -23.85 12.67
C GLU A 54 -32.32 -22.55 13.36
N GLU A 55 -31.70 -22.20 14.50
CA GLU A 55 -31.96 -20.94 15.20
C GLU A 55 -31.69 -19.72 14.32
N MET A 56 -30.58 -19.70 13.57
CA MET A 56 -30.28 -18.63 12.62
C MET A 56 -31.35 -18.57 11.51
N ASN A 57 -31.81 -19.71 10.99
CA ASN A 57 -32.87 -19.76 9.98
C ASN A 57 -34.22 -19.26 10.52
N GLU A 58 -34.54 -19.48 11.80
CA GLU A 58 -35.72 -18.89 12.44
C GLU A 58 -35.61 -17.37 12.53
N LEU A 59 -34.45 -16.87 12.98
CA LEU A 59 -34.16 -15.43 13.06
C LEU A 59 -34.25 -14.77 11.66
N LEU A 60 -33.73 -15.45 10.63
CA LEU A 60 -33.81 -15.02 9.23
C LEU A 60 -35.22 -15.05 8.64
N ARG A 61 -36.19 -15.75 9.25
CA ARG A 61 -37.60 -15.79 8.80
C ARG A 61 -38.45 -14.72 9.44
N VAL A 62 -38.18 -14.35 10.69
CA VAL A 62 -39.05 -13.48 11.48
C VAL A 62 -38.66 -12.01 11.31
N GLN A 63 -39.51 -11.25 10.59
CA GLN A 63 -39.26 -9.85 10.27
C GLN A 63 -39.19 -8.92 11.49
N ASP A 64 -39.86 -9.28 12.59
CA ASP A 64 -39.83 -8.50 13.84
C ASP A 64 -38.44 -8.41 14.48
N PHE A 65 -37.53 -9.33 14.10
CA PHE A 65 -36.13 -9.32 14.52
C PHE A 65 -35.21 -8.54 13.58
N TRP A 66 -35.71 -8.04 12.46
CA TRP A 66 -34.91 -7.34 11.44
C TRP A 66 -34.65 -5.87 11.77
N THR A 67 -34.33 -5.60 13.04
CA THR A 67 -33.97 -4.26 13.54
C THR A 67 -32.95 -4.39 14.66
N SER A 68 -32.00 -3.46 14.74
CA SER A 68 -30.96 -3.50 15.79
C SER A 68 -31.55 -3.42 17.21
N THR A 69 -32.73 -2.80 17.37
CA THR A 69 -33.45 -2.71 18.65
C THR A 69 -34.01 -4.05 19.12
N ALA A 70 -34.19 -5.02 18.22
CA ALA A 70 -34.67 -6.36 18.57
C ALA A 70 -33.59 -7.27 19.18
N LYS A 71 -32.32 -6.85 19.18
CA LYS A 71 -31.17 -7.62 19.70
C LYS A 71 -31.40 -8.15 21.12
N GLY A 72 -31.93 -7.32 22.02
CA GLY A 72 -32.22 -7.74 23.40
C GLY A 72 -33.28 -8.83 23.49
N ARG A 73 -34.32 -8.78 22.64
CA ARG A 73 -35.36 -9.82 22.57
C ARG A 73 -34.85 -11.10 21.93
N ALA A 74 -33.97 -10.99 20.93
CA ALA A 74 -33.32 -12.13 20.29
C ALA A 74 -32.38 -12.86 21.28
N LYS A 75 -31.60 -12.12 22.08
CA LYS A 75 -30.72 -12.67 23.12
C LYS A 75 -31.47 -13.48 24.20
N ALA A 76 -32.75 -13.21 24.41
CA ALA A 76 -33.59 -13.95 25.34
C ALA A 76 -34.17 -15.26 24.75
N ARG A 77 -34.07 -15.47 23.43
CA ARG A 77 -34.71 -16.60 22.72
C ARG A 77 -33.73 -17.54 22.00
N TYR A 78 -32.61 -17.01 21.53
CA TYR A 78 -31.62 -17.75 20.74
C TYR A 78 -30.26 -17.73 21.42
N ASP A 79 -29.36 -18.62 21.01
CA ASP A 79 -27.99 -18.66 21.47
C ASP A 79 -27.28 -17.31 21.23
N GLU A 80 -26.48 -16.88 22.20
CA GLU A 80 -25.74 -15.62 22.13
C GLU A 80 -24.84 -15.54 20.90
N ARG A 81 -24.28 -16.67 20.44
CA ARG A 81 -23.47 -16.76 19.21
C ARG A 81 -24.28 -16.42 17.96
N VAL A 82 -25.49 -16.95 17.83
CA VAL A 82 -26.41 -16.67 16.71
C VAL A 82 -26.80 -15.19 16.71
N VAL A 83 -27.13 -14.65 17.89
CA VAL A 83 -27.51 -13.24 18.05
C VAL A 83 -26.32 -12.31 17.74
N ASN A 84 -25.13 -12.62 18.23
CA ASN A 84 -23.93 -11.84 17.93
C ASN A 84 -23.56 -11.92 16.44
N ALA A 85 -23.64 -13.11 15.84
CA ALA A 85 -23.40 -13.31 14.42
C ALA A 85 -24.35 -12.50 13.53
N PHE A 86 -25.60 -12.31 13.97
CA PHE A 86 -26.60 -11.55 13.25
C PHE A 86 -26.50 -10.03 13.47
N TYR A 87 -26.34 -9.57 14.72
CA TYR A 87 -26.43 -8.14 15.04
C TYR A 87 -25.09 -7.39 15.12
N ASN A 88 -23.96 -8.07 15.35
CA ASN A 88 -22.69 -7.38 15.55
C ASN A 88 -21.94 -7.15 14.23
N ASP A 89 -21.37 -5.96 14.11
CA ASP A 89 -20.38 -5.66 13.09
C ASP A 89 -19.06 -6.36 13.42
N ILE A 90 -18.29 -6.72 12.38
CA ILE A 90 -16.94 -7.23 12.58
C ILE A 90 -16.08 -6.02 12.93
N GLU A 91 -15.47 -6.02 14.11
CA GLU A 91 -14.48 -5.01 14.44
C GLU A 91 -13.27 -5.15 13.49
N LYS A 92 -12.95 -4.09 12.74
CA LYS A 92 -11.70 -4.00 11.99
C LYS A 92 -10.55 -3.86 13.00
N LYS A 93 -9.91 -4.97 13.36
CA LYS A 93 -8.67 -4.92 14.14
C LYS A 93 -7.51 -4.59 13.21
N THR A 94 -7.05 -3.36 13.25
CA THR A 94 -5.81 -2.93 12.60
C THR A 94 -4.74 -2.78 13.70
N SER A 95 -3.95 -3.82 13.93
CA SER A 95 -2.81 -3.78 14.85
C SER A 95 -1.57 -3.24 14.13
N GLU A 96 -1.57 -1.95 13.80
CA GLU A 96 -0.35 -1.27 13.37
C GLU A 96 0.37 -0.70 14.60
N GLN A 97 1.17 -1.53 15.27
CA GLN A 97 2.14 -1.04 16.24
C GLN A 97 3.53 -1.11 15.62
N ILE A 98 4.08 0.07 15.30
CA ILE A 98 5.51 0.25 15.07
C ILE A 98 6.19 0.05 16.42
N ASP A 99 7.09 -0.92 16.49
CA ASP A 99 7.79 -1.27 17.71
C ASP A 99 8.88 -0.24 17.99
N SER A 100 8.77 0.47 19.11
CA SER A 100 9.75 1.48 19.52
C SER A 100 11.12 0.89 19.86
N GLU A 101 11.25 -0.45 19.94
CA GLU A 101 12.49 -1.14 20.26
C GLU A 101 13.52 -1.11 19.10
N TYR A 102 13.12 -0.84 17.85
CA TYR A 102 13.99 -0.95 16.68
C TYR A 102 14.37 0.38 16.02
N GLU A 103 15.62 0.49 15.58
CA GLU A 103 16.10 1.49 14.63
C GLU A 103 15.70 1.08 13.21
N TYR A 104 14.83 1.85 12.56
CA TYR A 104 14.30 1.52 11.23
C TYR A 104 15.18 2.07 10.10
N VAL A 105 15.57 1.19 9.18
CA VAL A 105 16.20 1.53 7.90
C VAL A 105 15.22 1.21 6.79
N HIS A 106 14.81 2.20 6.02
CA HIS A 106 13.90 1.98 4.89
C HIS A 106 14.67 1.82 3.58
N VAL A 107 14.29 0.83 2.77
CA VAL A 107 14.87 0.58 1.46
C VAL A 107 13.79 0.83 0.41
N ILE A 108 14.02 1.84 -0.44
CA ILE A 108 13.11 2.25 -1.51
C ILE A 108 13.87 2.30 -2.82
N GLY A 109 13.19 2.05 -3.93
CA GLY A 109 13.77 2.09 -5.26
C GLY A 109 12.81 1.45 -6.26
N GLU A 110 13.06 1.67 -7.55
CA GLU A 110 12.22 1.10 -8.59
C GLU A 110 12.18 -0.43 -8.53
N GLN A 111 11.16 -1.02 -9.14
CA GLN A 111 11.14 -2.45 -9.39
C GLN A 111 12.34 -2.86 -10.26
N GLY A 112 12.99 -3.97 -9.89
CA GLY A 112 14.20 -4.46 -10.58
C GLY A 112 15.48 -3.70 -10.24
N SER A 113 15.46 -2.72 -9.33
CA SER A 113 16.69 -2.03 -8.88
C SER A 113 17.60 -2.89 -8.00
N GLY A 114 17.21 -4.12 -7.64
CA GLY A 114 18.02 -5.02 -6.81
C GLY A 114 17.88 -4.82 -5.30
N LYS A 115 16.80 -4.16 -4.83
CA LYS A 115 16.49 -3.95 -3.40
C LYS A 115 16.58 -5.25 -2.59
N THR A 116 15.85 -6.27 -3.01
CA THR A 116 15.76 -7.56 -2.36
C THR A 116 17.12 -8.24 -2.27
N SER A 117 17.90 -8.24 -3.36
CA SER A 117 19.27 -8.77 -3.38
C SER A 117 20.19 -8.00 -2.44
N LEU A 118 20.07 -6.67 -2.39
CA LEU A 118 20.85 -5.82 -1.48
C LEU A 118 20.53 -6.11 -0.02
N ILE A 119 19.24 -6.23 0.33
CA ILE A 119 18.83 -6.55 1.70
C ILE A 119 19.34 -7.92 2.11
N ARG A 120 19.25 -8.92 1.22
CA ARG A 120 19.80 -10.27 1.44
C ARG A 120 21.30 -10.21 1.81
N GLN A 121 22.08 -9.44 1.05
CA GLN A 121 23.52 -9.24 1.32
C GLN A 121 23.77 -8.47 2.64
N LEU A 122 22.99 -7.42 2.91
CA LEU A 122 23.08 -6.67 4.17
C LEU A 122 22.80 -7.55 5.38
N LEU A 123 21.82 -8.44 5.30
CA LEU A 123 21.50 -9.39 6.37
C LEU A 123 22.47 -10.58 6.42
N GLY A 124 23.39 -10.70 5.46
CA GLY A 124 24.39 -11.78 5.37
C GLY A 124 23.78 -13.15 5.07
N ILE A 125 22.68 -13.17 4.30
CA ILE A 125 21.95 -14.38 3.94
C ILE A 125 22.51 -14.93 2.63
N LYS A 126 22.99 -16.18 2.67
CA LYS A 126 23.50 -16.86 1.47
C LYS A 126 22.36 -17.21 0.52
N LYS A 127 22.65 -17.29 -0.78
CA LYS A 127 21.60 -17.53 -1.78
C LYS A 127 20.92 -18.90 -1.58
N GLU A 128 21.68 -19.90 -1.14
CA GLU A 128 21.20 -21.26 -0.91
C GLU A 128 20.29 -21.38 0.33
N CYS A 129 20.28 -20.37 1.21
CA CYS A 129 19.51 -20.39 2.45
C CYS A 129 18.03 -19.99 2.28
N GLY A 130 17.60 -19.64 1.06
CA GLY A 130 16.28 -19.04 0.81
C GLY A 130 16.20 -17.58 1.27
N PHE A 131 15.27 -16.81 0.73
CA PHE A 131 15.04 -15.42 1.16
C PHE A 131 13.61 -14.98 0.87
N LEU A 132 12.92 -14.55 1.92
CA LEU A 132 11.58 -13.96 1.85
C LEU A 132 11.65 -12.52 1.33
N GLY A 133 11.78 -12.32 0.03
CA GLY A 133 11.77 -11.01 -0.62
C GLY A 133 10.40 -10.56 -1.12
N ILE A 134 10.24 -9.27 -1.41
CA ILE A 134 9.11 -8.81 -2.23
C ILE A 134 9.33 -9.31 -3.66
N GLY A 135 8.49 -10.25 -4.10
CA GLY A 135 8.49 -10.75 -5.48
C GLY A 135 8.20 -9.67 -6.52
N SER A 136 8.40 -9.98 -7.80
CA SER A 136 8.15 -9.06 -8.90
C SER A 136 6.69 -8.57 -8.95
N LYS A 137 5.74 -9.37 -8.45
CA LYS A 137 4.32 -9.01 -8.41
C LYS A 137 3.80 -8.78 -6.98
N GLY A 138 4.70 -8.65 -6.00
CA GLY A 138 4.34 -8.41 -4.61
C GLY A 138 3.97 -6.95 -4.35
N ALA A 139 2.77 -6.71 -3.82
CA ALA A 139 2.31 -5.37 -3.41
C ALA A 139 2.22 -5.22 -1.88
N TYR A 140 3.13 -5.86 -1.15
CA TYR A 140 3.22 -5.83 0.31
C TYR A 140 4.56 -5.25 0.77
N SER A 141 4.63 -4.77 2.01
CA SER A 141 5.90 -4.37 2.62
C SER A 141 6.55 -5.54 3.35
N ALA A 142 7.88 -5.63 3.29
CA ALA A 142 8.65 -6.63 4.02
C ALA A 142 9.53 -5.95 5.07
N THR A 143 9.56 -6.46 6.30
CA THR A 143 10.40 -5.94 7.38
C THR A 143 11.27 -7.03 7.96
N TYR A 144 12.58 -6.84 8.00
CA TYR A 144 13.53 -7.79 8.57
C TYR A 144 14.10 -7.24 9.88
N LYS A 145 13.76 -7.86 11.00
CA LYS A 145 14.15 -7.46 12.36
C LYS A 145 15.33 -8.32 12.83
N VAL A 146 16.39 -7.67 13.26
CA VAL A 146 17.62 -8.33 13.71
C VAL A 146 17.52 -8.62 15.21
N LYS A 147 17.45 -9.90 15.57
CA LYS A 147 17.26 -10.35 16.96
C LYS A 147 18.19 -11.51 17.30
N ASP A 148 18.64 -11.55 18.56
CA ASP A 148 19.30 -12.73 19.11
C ASP A 148 18.29 -13.85 19.33
N SER A 149 18.19 -14.76 18.36
CA SER A 149 17.30 -15.90 18.42
C SER A 149 17.98 -17.12 17.80
N GLN A 150 17.68 -18.31 18.30
CA GLN A 150 18.09 -19.58 17.67
C GLN A 150 17.17 -19.97 16.51
N HIS A 151 16.04 -19.27 16.34
CA HIS A 151 15.02 -19.52 15.34
C HIS A 151 14.69 -18.25 14.57
N TYR A 152 14.30 -18.43 13.32
CA TYR A 152 13.63 -17.39 12.55
C TYR A 152 12.13 -17.43 12.83
N GLU A 153 11.52 -16.25 12.87
CA GLU A 153 10.07 -16.09 13.02
C GLU A 153 9.55 -15.21 11.87
N ALA A 154 8.57 -15.71 11.13
CA ALA A 154 7.86 -14.93 10.12
C ALA A 154 6.46 -14.61 10.63
N ALA A 155 6.09 -13.34 10.60
CA ALA A 155 4.83 -12.79 11.03
C ALA A 155 4.16 -12.09 9.84
N VAL A 156 3.00 -12.58 9.41
CA VAL A 156 2.28 -12.07 8.24
C VAL A 156 0.97 -11.45 8.69
N SER A 157 0.69 -10.24 8.21
CA SER A 157 -0.60 -9.58 8.34
C SER A 157 -1.34 -9.60 7.01
N PHE A 158 -2.65 -9.80 7.06
CA PHE A 158 -3.48 -9.99 5.88
C PHE A 158 -4.38 -8.79 5.62
N PHE A 159 -4.76 -8.58 4.35
CA PHE A 159 -5.93 -7.76 4.03
C PHE A 159 -7.17 -8.37 4.67
N THR A 160 -8.11 -7.50 5.10
CA THR A 160 -9.41 -7.95 5.61
C THR A 160 -10.21 -8.63 4.50
N ARG A 161 -11.15 -9.50 4.89
CA ARG A 161 -12.04 -10.18 3.93
C ARG A 161 -12.78 -9.19 3.02
N SER A 162 -13.23 -8.06 3.58
CA SER A 162 -13.94 -7.02 2.84
C SER A 162 -13.06 -6.31 1.80
N GLU A 163 -11.78 -6.06 2.11
CA GLU A 163 -10.82 -5.49 1.16
C GLU A 163 -10.57 -6.45 0.00
N VAL A 164 -10.32 -7.73 0.28
CA VAL A 164 -10.12 -8.75 -0.76
C VAL A 164 -11.39 -8.95 -1.59
N GLN A 165 -12.56 -8.96 -0.96
CA GLN A 165 -13.84 -9.02 -1.66
C GLN A 165 -13.98 -7.86 -2.66
N ARG A 166 -13.67 -6.61 -2.27
CA ARG A 166 -13.77 -5.46 -3.17
C ARG A 166 -12.78 -5.53 -4.33
N LYS A 167 -11.53 -5.93 -4.07
CA LYS A 167 -10.54 -6.17 -5.13
C LYS A 167 -11.07 -7.18 -6.15
N LEU A 168 -11.62 -8.31 -5.68
CA LEU A 168 -12.24 -9.31 -6.54
C LEU A 168 -13.46 -8.76 -7.31
N GLU A 169 -14.36 -8.04 -6.63
CA GLU A 169 -15.53 -7.45 -7.29
C GLU A 169 -15.15 -6.49 -8.42
N ASN A 170 -14.08 -5.71 -8.25
CA ASN A 170 -13.57 -4.79 -9.27
C ASN A 170 -12.93 -5.54 -10.45
N ILE A 171 -12.07 -6.53 -10.18
CA ILE A 171 -11.46 -7.35 -11.23
C ILE A 171 -12.54 -8.08 -12.05
N LEU A 172 -13.52 -8.68 -11.38
CA LEU A 172 -14.64 -9.38 -12.02
C LEU A 172 -15.49 -8.43 -12.87
N LEU A 173 -15.76 -7.22 -12.37
CA LEU A 173 -16.49 -6.20 -13.11
C LEU A 173 -15.74 -5.80 -14.39
N ARG A 174 -14.45 -5.47 -14.29
CA ARG A 174 -13.64 -5.06 -15.45
C ARG A 174 -13.56 -6.18 -16.49
N SER A 175 -13.29 -7.39 -16.05
CA SER A 175 -13.25 -8.59 -16.89
C SER A 175 -14.58 -8.83 -17.62
N ALA A 176 -15.72 -8.69 -16.92
CA ALA A 176 -17.04 -8.81 -17.53
C ALA A 176 -17.34 -7.66 -18.50
N ALA A 177 -16.98 -6.41 -18.16
CA ALA A 177 -17.21 -5.25 -19.02
C ALA A 177 -16.46 -5.38 -20.36
N VAL A 178 -15.18 -5.77 -20.31
CA VAL A 178 -14.36 -6.02 -21.52
C VAL A 178 -15.02 -7.06 -22.44
N TYR A 179 -15.59 -8.12 -21.87
CA TYR A 179 -16.32 -9.13 -22.64
C TYR A 179 -17.65 -8.58 -23.21
N ALA A 180 -18.43 -7.87 -22.40
CA ALA A 180 -19.68 -7.25 -22.81
C ALA A 180 -19.50 -6.26 -23.97
N GLU A 181 -18.38 -5.55 -24.02
CA GLU A 181 -18.02 -4.61 -25.09
C GLU A 181 -17.63 -5.28 -26.43
N GLY A 182 -17.64 -6.62 -26.48
CA GLY A 182 -17.30 -7.40 -27.67
C GLY A 182 -15.87 -7.96 -27.64
N GLY A 183 -15.20 -7.90 -26.49
CA GLY A 183 -13.94 -8.59 -26.27
C GLY A 183 -14.05 -10.11 -26.38
N THR A 184 -12.92 -10.76 -26.63
CA THR A 184 -12.84 -12.22 -26.74
C THR A 184 -12.73 -12.89 -25.37
N ASP A 185 -12.88 -14.22 -25.33
CA ASP A 185 -12.56 -15.04 -24.15
C ASP A 185 -11.16 -14.76 -23.60
N TYR A 186 -10.21 -14.43 -24.48
CA TYR A 186 -8.86 -14.08 -24.08
C TYR A 186 -8.81 -12.73 -23.36
N ASP A 187 -9.51 -11.72 -23.87
CA ASP A 187 -9.52 -10.38 -23.27
C ASP A 187 -10.15 -10.40 -21.87
N LEU A 188 -11.23 -11.18 -21.70
CA LEU A 188 -11.84 -11.45 -20.39
C LEU A 188 -10.82 -12.03 -19.41
N VAL A 189 -10.12 -13.10 -19.81
CA VAL A 189 -9.16 -13.81 -18.96
C VAL A 189 -7.91 -12.96 -18.70
N PHE A 190 -7.48 -12.20 -19.70
CA PHE A 190 -6.35 -11.29 -19.58
C PHE A 190 -6.64 -10.23 -18.52
N GLU A 191 -7.80 -9.57 -18.59
CA GLU A 191 -8.23 -8.59 -17.60
C GLU A 191 -8.42 -9.21 -16.21
N LEU A 192 -8.96 -10.42 -16.13
CA LEU A 192 -9.13 -11.16 -14.87
C LEU A 192 -7.80 -11.41 -14.14
N LEU A 193 -6.69 -11.58 -14.86
CA LEU A 193 -5.41 -11.97 -14.28
C LEU A 193 -4.37 -10.85 -14.23
N HIS A 194 -4.48 -9.88 -15.13
CA HIS A 194 -3.50 -8.81 -15.29
C HIS A 194 -4.10 -7.41 -15.11
N GLY A 195 -5.42 -7.29 -14.95
CA GLY A 195 -6.11 -6.00 -14.80
C GLY A 195 -5.79 -5.27 -13.49
N ASP A 196 -5.35 -6.00 -12.46
CA ASP A 196 -4.80 -5.42 -11.23
C ASP A 196 -3.42 -6.03 -10.94
N SER A 197 -2.36 -5.27 -11.25
CA SER A 197 -0.97 -5.69 -11.00
C SER A 197 -0.64 -5.86 -9.51
N SER A 198 -1.44 -5.27 -8.62
CA SER A 198 -1.26 -5.38 -7.17
C SER A 198 -1.85 -6.67 -6.58
N PHE A 199 -2.71 -7.37 -7.31
CA PHE A 199 -3.44 -8.53 -6.82
C PHE A 199 -3.33 -9.72 -7.79
N ASN A 200 -2.25 -10.49 -7.66
CA ASN A 200 -1.97 -11.63 -8.53
C ASN A 200 -2.93 -12.82 -8.26
N LEU A 201 -4.05 -12.87 -8.99
CA LEU A 201 -5.02 -13.97 -8.88
C LEU A 201 -4.46 -15.32 -9.32
N ARG A 202 -3.51 -15.34 -10.25
CA ARG A 202 -2.86 -16.58 -10.72
C ARG A 202 -2.11 -17.25 -9.57
N ALA A 203 -1.39 -16.47 -8.76
CA ALA A 203 -0.70 -16.98 -7.57
C ALA A 203 -1.66 -17.68 -6.58
N LEU A 204 -2.90 -17.20 -6.46
CA LEU A 204 -3.91 -17.75 -5.54
C LEU A 204 -4.69 -18.94 -6.09
N LEU A 205 -5.00 -18.95 -7.39
CA LEU A 205 -5.96 -19.89 -7.98
C LEU A 205 -5.34 -20.87 -8.99
N GLY A 206 -4.14 -20.58 -9.50
CA GLY A 206 -3.36 -21.46 -10.39
C GLY A 206 -3.60 -21.22 -11.88
N ASP A 207 -3.25 -22.22 -12.68
CA ASP A 207 -3.16 -22.10 -14.13
C ASP A 207 -4.49 -22.01 -14.91
N ILE A 208 -4.34 -21.46 -16.12
CA ILE A 208 -5.40 -20.90 -16.97
C ILE A 208 -5.86 -21.95 -18.00
N PRO A 209 -7.17 -22.05 -18.31
CA PRO A 209 -7.68 -22.96 -19.34
C PRO A 209 -7.41 -22.53 -20.80
N TYR A 210 -6.80 -21.37 -21.06
CA TYR A 210 -6.65 -20.81 -22.42
C TYR A 210 -5.19 -20.51 -22.78
N LYS A 211 -4.79 -20.88 -24.00
CA LYS A 211 -3.46 -20.60 -24.56
C LYS A 211 -3.35 -19.12 -24.94
N ALA A 212 -2.31 -18.42 -24.46
CA ALA A 212 -1.89 -17.13 -25.01
C ALA A 212 -1.34 -17.35 -26.43
N ARG A 213 -1.97 -16.78 -27.46
CA ARG A 213 -1.61 -17.01 -28.88
C ARG A 213 -0.37 -16.22 -29.37
N TYR A 214 0.32 -15.46 -28.52
CA TYR A 214 1.39 -14.54 -28.97
C TYR A 214 2.72 -14.60 -28.21
N PHE A 215 2.95 -15.59 -27.35
CA PHE A 215 4.31 -15.90 -26.93
C PHE A 215 4.82 -17.05 -27.79
N ASN A 216 5.88 -16.79 -28.56
CA ASN A 216 6.59 -17.79 -29.34
C ASN A 216 6.87 -19.04 -28.49
N ASP A 217 6.69 -20.19 -29.13
CA ASP A 217 6.92 -21.52 -28.61
C ASP A 217 8.19 -21.60 -27.76
N ASP A 218 8.07 -21.82 -26.44
CA ASP A 218 9.10 -22.46 -25.58
C ASP A 218 8.69 -22.63 -24.10
N VAL A 219 7.39 -22.51 -23.73
CA VAL A 219 6.92 -22.96 -22.40
C VAL A 219 6.19 -24.30 -22.54
N PRO A 220 6.79 -25.43 -22.11
CA PRO A 220 6.12 -26.73 -22.15
C PRO A 220 4.93 -26.72 -21.19
N LEU A 221 3.71 -26.74 -21.74
CA LEU A 221 2.47 -26.85 -20.97
C LEU A 221 2.31 -28.27 -20.43
N ARG A 222 2.07 -28.40 -19.12
CA ARG A 222 1.39 -29.58 -18.58
C ARG A 222 -0.11 -29.37 -18.81
N MET A 223 -0.71 -30.20 -19.66
CA MET A 223 -2.17 -30.29 -19.78
C MET A 223 -2.72 -30.84 -18.46
N SER A 224 -3.19 -29.98 -17.55
CA SER A 224 -4.00 -30.42 -16.42
C SER A 224 -5.46 -30.58 -16.86
N ASP A 225 -6.10 -31.63 -16.35
CA ASP A 225 -7.45 -32.12 -16.65
C ASP A 225 -8.54 -31.05 -16.91
N GLU A 226 -9.57 -31.46 -17.66
CA GLU A 226 -10.80 -30.72 -18.00
C GLU A 226 -11.64 -30.21 -16.79
N ASN A 227 -11.13 -30.35 -15.56
CA ASN A 227 -11.77 -30.01 -14.28
C ASN A 227 -11.12 -28.82 -13.54
N SER A 228 -10.52 -27.86 -14.23
CA SER A 228 -10.00 -26.66 -13.55
C SER A 228 -11.16 -25.80 -13.03
N SER A 229 -11.19 -25.58 -11.71
CA SER A 229 -12.13 -24.68 -11.02
C SER A 229 -12.14 -23.27 -11.62
N PHE A 230 -11.03 -22.84 -12.20
CA PHE A 230 -10.89 -21.56 -12.89
C PHE A 230 -11.76 -21.44 -14.15
N LYS A 231 -11.93 -22.53 -14.93
CA LYS A 231 -12.80 -22.53 -16.10
C LYS A 231 -14.26 -22.29 -15.72
N GLN A 232 -14.70 -22.86 -14.60
CA GLN A 232 -16.07 -22.65 -14.09
C GLN A 232 -16.34 -21.18 -13.75
N PHE A 233 -15.35 -20.47 -13.20
CA PHE A 233 -15.47 -19.03 -12.95
C PHE A 233 -15.53 -18.23 -14.25
N VAL A 234 -14.67 -18.53 -15.23
CA VAL A 234 -14.69 -17.87 -16.54
C VAL A 234 -16.04 -18.06 -17.23
N ASP A 235 -16.57 -19.28 -17.26
CA ASP A 235 -17.86 -19.58 -17.90
C ASP A 235 -19.02 -18.88 -17.16
N ALA A 236 -18.97 -18.80 -15.83
CA ALA A 236 -19.95 -18.06 -15.05
C ALA A 236 -19.89 -16.55 -15.31
N ILE A 237 -18.69 -15.96 -15.42
CA ILE A 237 -18.50 -14.53 -15.73
C ILE A 237 -19.08 -14.21 -17.10
N LYS A 238 -18.77 -15.02 -18.13
CA LYS A 238 -19.31 -14.83 -19.49
C LYS A 238 -20.83 -14.84 -19.51
N ARG A 239 -21.43 -15.89 -18.94
CA ARG A 239 -22.88 -16.04 -18.88
C ARG A 239 -23.54 -14.84 -18.23
N GLU A 240 -23.04 -14.41 -17.06
CA GLU A 240 -23.65 -13.29 -16.37
C GLU A 240 -23.36 -11.96 -17.07
N SER A 241 -22.21 -11.83 -17.76
CA SER A 241 -21.87 -10.67 -18.58
C SER A 241 -22.85 -10.46 -19.74
N GLU A 242 -23.20 -11.53 -20.46
CA GLU A 242 -24.20 -11.47 -21.55
C GLU A 242 -25.57 -11.02 -21.02
N ILE A 243 -26.01 -11.59 -19.89
CA ILE A 243 -27.32 -11.24 -19.33
C ILE A 243 -27.33 -9.79 -18.79
N VAL A 244 -26.21 -9.34 -18.21
CA VAL A 244 -26.08 -7.94 -17.76
C VAL A 244 -26.07 -7.00 -18.95
N LYS A 245 -25.38 -7.35 -20.05
CA LYS A 245 -25.40 -6.59 -21.30
C LYS A 245 -26.81 -6.47 -21.86
N ASP A 246 -27.54 -7.57 -21.97
CA ASP A 246 -28.94 -7.55 -22.45
C ASP A 246 -29.83 -6.66 -21.59
N ALA A 247 -29.64 -6.65 -20.27
CA ALA A 247 -30.39 -5.78 -19.36
C ALA A 247 -29.98 -4.31 -19.49
N VAL A 248 -28.70 -4.02 -19.70
CA VAL A 248 -28.19 -2.66 -19.96
C VAL A 248 -28.75 -2.11 -21.26
N ASP A 249 -28.74 -2.90 -22.33
CA ASP A 249 -29.25 -2.52 -23.65
C ASP A 249 -30.76 -2.25 -23.62
N GLN A 250 -31.51 -2.94 -22.75
CA GLN A 250 -32.96 -2.73 -22.58
C GLN A 250 -33.30 -1.54 -21.67
N GLU A 251 -32.53 -1.31 -20.60
CA GLU A 251 -32.89 -0.36 -19.55
C GLU A 251 -32.06 0.95 -19.57
N GLY A 252 -31.03 1.04 -20.42
CA GLY A 252 -30.15 2.21 -20.52
C GLY A 252 -29.40 2.52 -19.22
N ARG A 253 -29.09 1.49 -18.42
CA ARG A 253 -28.39 1.63 -17.12
C ARG A 253 -26.89 1.43 -17.26
N ASP A 254 -26.16 1.89 -16.26
CA ASP A 254 -24.73 1.67 -16.10
C ASP A 254 -24.42 0.18 -15.86
N PHE A 255 -23.46 -0.38 -16.62
CA PHE A 255 -23.12 -1.81 -16.54
C PHE A 255 -22.69 -2.22 -15.13
N ALA A 256 -21.86 -1.40 -14.47
CA ALA A 256 -21.38 -1.66 -13.12
C ALA A 256 -22.53 -1.67 -12.09
N GLU A 257 -23.51 -0.77 -12.24
CA GLU A 257 -24.70 -0.75 -11.39
C GLU A 257 -25.51 -2.06 -11.50
N VAL A 258 -25.76 -2.53 -12.72
CA VAL A 258 -26.53 -3.77 -12.97
C VAL A 258 -25.76 -4.99 -12.48
N TRP A 259 -24.46 -5.08 -12.80
CA TRP A 259 -23.57 -6.14 -12.34
C TRP A 259 -23.55 -6.25 -10.81
N HIS A 260 -23.35 -5.13 -10.10
CA HIS A 260 -23.30 -5.14 -8.64
C HIS A 260 -24.65 -5.40 -7.96
N LYS A 261 -25.79 -5.09 -8.59
CA LYS A 261 -27.12 -5.38 -8.04
C LYS A 261 -27.52 -6.83 -8.19
N ARG A 262 -26.98 -7.51 -9.20
CA ARG A 262 -27.33 -8.90 -9.52
C ARG A 262 -26.76 -9.88 -8.49
N LEU A 263 -27.60 -10.83 -8.06
CA LEU A 263 -27.25 -11.79 -7.02
C LEU A 263 -26.24 -12.82 -7.52
N GLU A 264 -26.37 -13.23 -8.77
CA GLU A 264 -25.55 -14.22 -9.45
C GLU A 264 -24.10 -13.74 -9.54
N CYS A 265 -23.87 -12.48 -9.93
CA CYS A 265 -22.55 -11.85 -9.93
C CYS A 265 -21.91 -11.86 -8.54
N ARG A 266 -22.66 -11.52 -7.48
CA ARG A 266 -22.16 -11.57 -6.10
C ARG A 266 -21.82 -12.99 -5.63
N LYS A 267 -22.55 -14.00 -6.12
CA LYS A 267 -22.25 -15.41 -5.82
C LYS A 267 -20.92 -15.85 -6.45
N ILE A 268 -20.56 -15.34 -7.63
CA ILE A 268 -19.26 -15.63 -8.26
C ILE A 268 -18.14 -15.14 -7.34
N THR A 269 -18.22 -13.88 -6.88
CA THR A 269 -17.25 -13.32 -5.91
C THR A 269 -17.14 -14.17 -4.65
N GLU A 270 -18.28 -14.54 -4.04
CA GLU A 270 -18.30 -15.35 -2.82
C GLU A 270 -17.68 -16.74 -3.03
N GLN A 271 -17.96 -17.37 -4.18
CA GLN A 271 -17.36 -18.66 -4.52
C GLN A 271 -15.85 -18.57 -4.74
N MET A 272 -15.34 -17.49 -5.34
CA MET A 272 -13.90 -17.25 -5.46
C MET A 272 -13.26 -17.03 -4.10
N LEU A 273 -13.89 -16.27 -3.20
CA LEU A 273 -13.41 -16.09 -1.83
C LEU A 273 -13.30 -17.43 -1.09
N LEU A 274 -14.33 -18.28 -1.17
CA LEU A 274 -14.30 -19.62 -0.57
C LEU A 274 -13.20 -20.51 -1.18
N ALA A 275 -12.97 -20.40 -2.49
CA ALA A 275 -11.87 -21.11 -3.15
C ALA A 275 -10.50 -20.64 -2.62
N ILE A 276 -10.30 -19.34 -2.45
CA ILE A 276 -9.08 -18.76 -1.84
C ILE A 276 -8.91 -19.26 -0.41
N GLU A 277 -9.96 -19.17 0.42
CA GLU A 277 -9.93 -19.64 1.80
C GLU A 277 -9.59 -21.14 1.90
N SER A 278 -10.06 -21.95 0.95
CA SER A 278 -9.76 -23.38 0.93
C SER A 278 -8.28 -23.70 0.72
N ARG A 279 -7.52 -22.81 0.06
CA ARG A 279 -6.08 -22.96 -0.16
C ARG A 279 -5.27 -22.67 1.10
N LEU A 280 -5.77 -21.81 2.00
CA LEU A 280 -5.12 -21.53 3.29
C LEU A 280 -4.95 -22.79 4.16
N LYS A 281 -5.76 -23.84 3.92
CA LYS A 281 -5.65 -25.16 4.58
C LYS A 281 -4.31 -25.86 4.35
N GLU A 282 -3.60 -25.53 3.27
CA GLU A 282 -2.33 -26.17 2.92
C GLU A 282 -1.19 -25.77 3.88
N TYR A 283 -1.34 -24.65 4.61
CA TYR A 283 -0.34 -24.10 5.55
C TYR A 283 -0.61 -24.54 7.01
N LYS A 284 -0.43 -25.84 7.30
CA LYS A 284 -0.74 -26.44 8.61
C LYS A 284 0.22 -26.09 9.75
N GLU A 285 1.45 -25.70 9.43
CA GLU A 285 2.52 -25.44 10.41
C GLU A 285 2.50 -24.00 10.97
N ALA A 286 1.59 -23.18 10.46
CA ALA A 286 1.40 -21.80 10.86
C ALA A 286 0.47 -21.67 12.09
N ILE A 287 0.81 -20.73 12.98
CA ILE A 287 -0.06 -20.30 14.09
C ILE A 287 -0.91 -19.12 13.57
N TRP A 288 -2.21 -19.35 13.46
CA TRP A 288 -3.14 -18.40 12.87
C TRP A 288 -3.94 -17.64 13.92
N GLU A 289 -4.04 -16.32 13.76
CA GLU A 289 -5.09 -15.50 14.35
C GLU A 289 -6.16 -15.25 13.29
N VAL A 290 -7.39 -15.67 13.58
CA VAL A 290 -8.51 -15.68 12.65
C VAL A 290 -9.63 -14.81 13.20
N GLY A 291 -10.20 -13.96 12.35
CA GLY A 291 -11.31 -13.08 12.69
C GLY A 291 -12.63 -13.81 12.97
N GLU A 292 -13.64 -13.05 13.38
CA GLU A 292 -14.99 -13.60 13.61
C GLU A 292 -15.65 -14.11 12.32
N ASP A 293 -15.23 -13.60 11.16
CA ASP A 293 -15.65 -14.04 9.83
C ASP A 293 -14.86 -15.23 9.29
N ASP A 294 -13.99 -15.80 10.12
CA ASP A 294 -13.17 -16.96 9.76
C ASP A 294 -12.13 -16.65 8.67
N TRP A 295 -11.76 -15.37 8.55
CA TRP A 295 -10.71 -14.86 7.68
C TRP A 295 -9.40 -14.66 8.45
N PRO A 296 -8.22 -14.91 7.86
CA PRO A 296 -6.95 -14.67 8.54
C PRO A 296 -6.73 -13.19 8.83
N ILE A 297 -6.36 -12.86 10.07
CA ILE A 297 -5.90 -11.52 10.46
C ILE A 297 -4.37 -11.52 10.48
N PHE A 298 -3.80 -12.54 11.11
CA PHE A 298 -2.37 -12.66 11.34
C PHE A 298 -1.93 -14.12 11.32
N CYS A 299 -0.69 -14.36 10.90
CA CYS A 299 -0.08 -15.68 10.87
C CYS A 299 1.36 -15.60 11.39
N ARG A 300 1.76 -16.53 12.24
CA ARG A 300 3.13 -16.67 12.73
C ARG A 300 3.69 -18.04 12.38
N LEU A 301 4.86 -18.07 11.77
CA LEU A 301 5.64 -19.27 11.52
C LEU A 301 6.98 -19.17 12.25
N THR A 302 7.48 -20.30 12.75
CA THR A 302 8.78 -20.38 13.41
C THR A 302 9.57 -21.52 12.82
N ALA A 303 10.80 -21.25 12.37
CA ALA A 303 11.64 -22.23 11.72
C ALA A 303 13.10 -22.08 12.15
N LYS A 304 13.89 -23.15 11.99
CA LYS A 304 15.35 -23.10 12.20
C LYS A 304 16.08 -22.49 11.01
N GLU A 305 15.55 -22.67 9.80
CA GLU A 305 16.13 -22.23 8.54
C GLU A 305 15.17 -21.28 7.83
N LEU A 306 15.72 -20.27 7.15
CA LEU A 306 14.93 -19.24 6.48
C LEU A 306 14.18 -19.78 5.25
N SER A 307 14.79 -20.74 4.54
CA SER A 307 14.21 -21.47 3.40
C SER A 307 12.88 -22.16 3.71
N SER A 308 12.61 -22.45 4.98
CA SER A 308 11.32 -23.01 5.41
C SER A 308 10.14 -22.08 5.12
N PHE A 309 10.39 -20.79 4.90
CA PHE A 309 9.36 -19.81 4.56
C PHE A 309 9.23 -19.51 3.06
N ASP A 310 10.13 -20.02 2.20
CA ASP A 310 10.07 -19.79 0.75
C ASP A 310 8.70 -20.11 0.12
N PRO A 311 7.92 -21.13 0.58
CA PRO A 311 6.57 -21.39 0.07
C PRO A 311 5.56 -20.25 0.25
N LEU A 312 5.88 -19.20 1.02
CA LEU A 312 5.02 -18.02 1.15
C LEU A 312 5.14 -17.09 -0.06
N THR A 313 6.32 -17.00 -0.68
CA THR A 313 6.66 -15.94 -1.63
C THR A 313 7.38 -16.42 -2.89
N ASN A 314 7.71 -17.71 -3.01
CA ASN A 314 8.47 -18.24 -4.15
C ASN A 314 7.63 -18.26 -5.44
N GLU A 315 7.93 -17.33 -6.36
CA GLU A 315 7.22 -17.18 -7.64
C GLU A 315 7.39 -18.38 -8.59
N GLU A 316 8.38 -19.27 -8.39
CA GLU A 316 8.55 -20.49 -9.20
C GLU A 316 7.37 -21.47 -9.06
N GLU A 317 6.59 -21.36 -7.98
CA GLU A 317 5.38 -22.14 -7.70
C GLU A 317 4.08 -21.40 -8.12
N GLU A 318 4.17 -20.24 -8.80
CA GLU A 318 3.01 -19.42 -9.23
C GLU A 318 1.95 -20.23 -9.98
N ASN A 319 2.38 -21.16 -10.83
CA ASN A 319 1.50 -21.93 -11.72
C ASN A 319 0.61 -22.93 -10.95
N ASN A 320 0.98 -23.29 -9.72
CA ASN A 320 0.24 -24.25 -8.90
C ASN A 320 -0.88 -23.62 -8.07
N GLY A 321 -1.00 -22.28 -8.06
CA GLY A 321 -2.04 -21.58 -7.31
C GLY A 321 -1.91 -21.77 -5.80
N ARG A 322 -0.67 -21.86 -5.32
CA ARG A 322 -0.36 -22.12 -3.91
C ARG A 322 0.11 -20.90 -3.16
N LEU A 323 0.37 -19.80 -3.85
CA LEU A 323 1.00 -18.62 -3.26
C LEU A 323 -0.04 -17.69 -2.66
N ILE A 324 0.07 -17.45 -1.36
CA ILE A 324 -0.88 -16.63 -0.60
C ILE A 324 -0.42 -15.19 -0.41
N TYR A 325 0.77 -14.82 -0.91
CA TYR A 325 1.30 -13.47 -0.80
C TYR A 325 0.39 -12.36 -1.37
N PRO A 326 -0.50 -12.60 -2.36
CA PRO A 326 -1.43 -11.55 -2.80
C PRO A 326 -2.42 -11.10 -1.72
N LEU A 327 -2.57 -11.90 -0.64
CA LEU A 327 -3.38 -11.54 0.53
C LEU A 327 -2.58 -10.78 1.59
N PHE A 328 -1.26 -10.67 1.45
CA PHE A 328 -0.41 -10.04 2.46
C PHE A 328 -0.55 -8.52 2.40
N ARG A 329 -0.71 -7.91 3.56
CA ARG A 329 -0.52 -6.47 3.74
C ARG A 329 0.94 -6.18 4.06
N ARG A 330 1.52 -6.99 4.94
CA ARG A 330 2.91 -6.87 5.40
C ARG A 330 3.42 -8.20 5.92
N ILE A 331 4.71 -8.45 5.69
CA ILE A 331 5.47 -9.55 6.29
C ILE A 331 6.60 -8.99 7.17
N GLU A 332 6.73 -9.51 8.38
CA GLU A 332 7.84 -9.23 9.28
C GLU A 332 8.63 -10.52 9.52
N VAL A 333 9.94 -10.49 9.33
CA VAL A 333 10.83 -11.64 9.55
C VAL A 333 11.83 -11.26 10.62
N CYS A 334 11.82 -11.98 11.73
CA CYS A 334 12.77 -11.82 12.83
C CYS A 334 13.79 -12.96 12.80
N GLY A 335 15.06 -12.66 13.03
CA GLY A 335 16.06 -13.72 13.13
C GLY A 335 17.49 -13.24 13.42
N PRO A 336 18.41 -14.20 13.58
CA PRO A 336 19.83 -13.95 13.84
C PRO A 336 20.58 -13.51 12.57
N PHE A 337 20.15 -12.40 11.97
CA PHE A 337 20.80 -11.84 10.79
C PHE A 337 22.17 -11.23 11.12
N SER A 338 23.08 -11.18 10.13
CA SER A 338 24.43 -10.63 10.26
C SER A 338 24.42 -9.08 10.17
N PHE A 339 23.69 -8.44 11.08
CA PHE A 339 23.56 -6.98 11.17
C PHE A 339 23.57 -6.54 12.65
N LYS A 340 23.65 -5.23 12.92
CA LYS A 340 23.51 -4.70 14.29
C LYS A 340 22.14 -5.08 14.87
N LYS A 341 22.13 -5.57 16.10
CA LYS A 341 20.92 -5.90 16.86
C LYS A 341 20.07 -4.67 17.10
N GLY A 342 18.76 -4.85 17.19
CA GLY A 342 17.82 -3.73 17.37
C GLY A 342 17.64 -2.89 16.10
N VAL A 343 18.01 -3.41 14.93
CA VAL A 343 17.74 -2.77 13.63
C VAL A 343 16.63 -3.52 12.91
N ALA A 344 15.74 -2.77 12.26
CA ALA A 344 14.73 -3.28 11.36
C ALA A 344 14.92 -2.70 9.96
N ILE A 345 15.07 -3.56 8.95
CA ILE A 345 15.18 -3.14 7.54
C ILE A 345 13.81 -3.30 6.88
N CYS A 346 13.21 -2.22 6.39
CA CYS A 346 11.91 -2.20 5.74
C CYS A 346 12.05 -2.03 4.22
N GLU A 347 11.71 -3.07 3.45
CA GLU A 347 11.59 -2.99 2.00
C GLU A 347 10.21 -2.47 1.59
N HIS A 348 10.20 -1.47 0.73
CA HIS A 348 8.98 -0.93 0.12
C HIS A 348 8.84 -1.38 -1.34
N PRO A 349 7.64 -1.77 -1.79
CA PRO A 349 7.44 -2.31 -3.15
C PRO A 349 7.59 -1.24 -4.24
N SER A 350 7.07 -0.03 -4.00
CA SER A 350 7.02 1.06 -4.98
C SER A 350 7.64 2.37 -4.46
N VAL A 351 7.73 3.36 -5.36
CA VAL A 351 8.35 4.68 -5.16
C VAL A 351 7.27 5.76 -5.07
N GLU A 352 6.13 5.45 -4.46
CA GLU A 352 5.07 6.43 -4.23
C GLU A 352 5.28 7.12 -2.89
N TYR A 353 5.09 8.44 -2.84
CA TYR A 353 5.27 9.20 -1.60
C TYR A 353 3.90 9.51 -0.99
N THR A 354 3.52 8.74 0.02
CA THR A 354 2.23 8.85 0.75
C THR A 354 2.42 9.45 2.14
N SER A 355 1.32 9.83 2.81
CA SER A 355 1.36 10.28 4.21
C SER A 355 1.83 9.16 5.15
N THR A 356 1.40 7.93 4.91
CA THR A 356 1.89 6.73 5.61
C THR A 356 3.40 6.54 5.47
N ILE A 357 3.96 6.74 4.28
CA ILE A 357 5.41 6.69 4.04
C ILE A 357 6.13 7.85 4.72
N HIS A 358 5.57 9.06 4.68
CA HIS A 358 6.11 10.22 5.40
C HIS A 358 6.24 9.95 6.90
N ASP A 359 5.19 9.43 7.54
CA ASP A 359 5.17 9.10 8.97
C ASP A 359 6.19 8.00 9.31
N SER A 360 6.33 7.01 8.44
CA SER A 360 7.36 5.97 8.58
C SER A 360 8.77 6.55 8.49
N PHE A 361 9.02 7.43 7.51
CA PHE A 361 10.33 8.08 7.31
C PHE A 361 10.70 9.07 8.40
N LYS A 362 9.71 9.71 9.03
CA LYS A 362 9.93 10.55 10.21
C LYS A 362 10.59 9.77 11.33
N LYS A 363 10.14 8.53 11.57
CA LYS A 363 10.66 7.62 12.59
C LYS A 363 11.92 6.86 12.17
N ALA A 364 12.24 6.86 10.87
CA ALA A 364 13.41 6.18 10.34
C ALA A 364 14.73 6.74 10.87
N ALA A 365 15.69 5.86 11.14
CA ALA A 365 17.08 6.19 11.36
C ALA A 365 17.77 6.56 10.03
N SER A 366 17.50 5.79 8.96
CA SER A 366 18.09 5.99 7.64
C SER A 366 17.14 5.57 6.51
N ILE A 367 17.33 6.15 5.33
CA ILE A 367 16.59 5.84 4.10
C ILE A 367 17.61 5.49 3.02
N LEU A 368 17.58 4.26 2.53
CA LEU A 368 18.41 3.73 1.47
C LEU A 368 17.63 3.74 0.16
N TYR A 369 17.96 4.67 -0.73
CA TYR A 369 17.43 4.74 -2.08
C TYR A 369 18.28 3.89 -3.03
N VAL A 370 17.69 2.84 -3.59
CA VAL A 370 18.35 1.87 -4.45
C VAL A 370 18.03 2.15 -5.91
N HIS A 371 19.07 2.39 -6.70
CA HIS A 371 18.96 2.73 -8.12
C HIS A 371 19.68 1.72 -9.00
N HIS A 372 19.13 1.44 -10.17
CA HIS A 372 19.78 0.57 -11.16
C HIS A 372 20.77 1.38 -12.02
N GLY A 373 22.06 1.01 -12.05
CA GLY A 373 23.10 1.81 -12.69
C GLY A 373 22.93 2.13 -14.18
N LEU A 374 22.21 1.29 -14.93
CA LEU A 374 21.90 1.54 -16.36
C LEU A 374 20.66 2.41 -16.62
N LYS A 375 19.83 2.68 -15.60
CA LYS A 375 18.60 3.45 -15.76
C LYS A 375 18.85 4.94 -15.48
N GLU A 376 18.00 5.80 -16.04
CA GLU A 376 17.97 7.21 -15.67
C GLU A 376 17.51 7.35 -14.21
N LEU A 377 18.12 8.28 -13.47
CA LEU A 377 17.82 8.50 -12.06
C LEU A 377 16.48 9.23 -11.91
N ASP A 378 15.54 8.64 -11.18
CA ASP A 378 14.31 9.34 -10.79
C ASP A 378 14.61 10.40 -9.72
N ILE A 379 14.68 11.65 -10.17
CA ILE A 379 14.88 12.79 -9.27
C ILE A 379 13.60 13.19 -8.56
N GLN A 380 12.42 12.93 -9.13
CA GLN A 380 11.18 13.44 -8.54
C GLN A 380 11.02 12.90 -7.12
N PHE A 381 11.26 11.60 -6.93
CA PHE A 381 11.22 11.02 -5.59
C PHE A 381 12.31 11.56 -4.65
N LEU A 382 13.55 11.74 -5.13
CA LEU A 382 14.64 12.29 -4.32
C LEU A 382 14.37 13.74 -3.91
N GLN A 383 13.78 14.53 -4.80
CA GLN A 383 13.28 15.87 -4.50
C GLN A 383 12.21 15.80 -3.41
N GLN A 384 11.27 14.85 -3.50
CA GLN A 384 10.27 14.63 -2.46
C GLN A 384 10.88 14.33 -1.10
N LEU A 385 11.93 13.49 -1.01
CA LEU A 385 12.61 13.25 0.26
C LEU A 385 13.20 14.53 0.87
N ILE A 386 13.79 15.40 0.06
CA ILE A 386 14.44 16.63 0.54
C ILE A 386 13.41 17.69 0.96
N VAL A 387 12.36 17.92 0.17
CA VAL A 387 11.32 18.92 0.50
C VAL A 387 10.52 18.50 1.74
N HIS A 388 10.46 17.19 2.04
CA HIS A 388 9.85 16.64 3.25
C HIS A 388 10.82 16.52 4.44
N GLY A 389 12.04 17.05 4.34
CA GLY A 389 12.97 17.13 5.47
C GLY A 389 13.79 15.86 5.75
N HIS A 390 13.80 14.90 4.82
CA HIS A 390 14.50 13.63 4.99
C HIS A 390 15.90 13.60 4.39
N GLY A 391 16.38 14.68 3.76
CA GLY A 391 17.64 14.71 3.01
C GLY A 391 18.85 14.19 3.78
N ALA A 392 18.97 14.53 5.07
CA ALA A 392 20.07 14.08 5.93
C ALA A 392 20.01 12.58 6.31
N LYS A 393 18.91 11.88 6.01
CA LYS A 393 18.74 10.43 6.23
C LYS A 393 18.99 9.62 4.95
N VAL A 394 19.06 10.28 3.79
CA VAL A 394 19.12 9.61 2.49
C VAL A 394 20.53 9.12 2.20
N ASN A 395 20.62 7.83 1.90
CA ASN A 395 21.77 7.15 1.33
C ASN A 395 21.37 6.61 -0.04
N VAL A 396 22.14 6.93 -1.08
CA VAL A 396 21.90 6.45 -2.44
C VAL A 396 22.83 5.28 -2.73
N CYS A 397 22.24 4.17 -3.17
CA CYS A 397 22.96 2.96 -3.54
C CYS A 397 22.68 2.63 -4.99
N VAL A 398 23.70 2.68 -5.83
CA VAL A 398 23.61 2.24 -7.23
C VAL A 398 24.04 0.78 -7.33
N THR A 399 23.13 -0.07 -7.77
CA THR A 399 23.38 -1.49 -8.02
C THR A 399 23.74 -1.73 -9.48
N HIS A 400 24.16 -2.97 -9.80
CA HIS A 400 24.55 -3.37 -11.15
C HIS A 400 25.71 -2.54 -11.71
N GLY A 401 26.61 -2.08 -10.85
CA GLY A 401 27.80 -1.32 -11.25
C GLY A 401 28.78 -2.13 -12.11
N ASP A 402 28.66 -3.45 -12.09
CA ASP A 402 29.36 -4.40 -12.98
C ASP A 402 28.93 -4.25 -14.44
N LEU A 403 27.67 -3.86 -14.71
CA LEU A 403 27.17 -3.64 -16.06
C LEU A 403 27.67 -2.33 -16.69
N LEU A 404 28.28 -1.44 -15.89
CA LEU A 404 28.90 -0.19 -16.35
C LEU A 404 30.25 -0.46 -17.03
N THR A 405 30.23 -1.14 -18.17
CA THR A 405 31.43 -1.63 -18.90
C THR A 405 32.01 -0.65 -19.92
N SER A 406 31.44 0.56 -20.03
CA SER A 406 31.94 1.56 -20.98
C SER A 406 33.43 1.89 -20.70
N PRO A 407 34.22 2.28 -21.72
CA PRO A 407 35.64 2.61 -21.53
C PRO A 407 35.88 3.69 -20.46
N SER A 408 34.87 4.53 -20.20
CA SER A 408 34.83 5.57 -19.17
C SER A 408 34.47 5.10 -17.76
N CYS A 409 34.26 3.80 -17.51
CA CYS A 409 33.81 3.24 -16.23
C CYS A 409 34.66 2.06 -15.73
N ARG A 410 35.90 1.91 -16.23
CA ARG A 410 36.77 0.74 -15.90
C ARG A 410 37.39 0.76 -14.50
N THR A 411 37.36 1.89 -13.79
CA THR A 411 37.90 2.02 -12.42
C THR A 411 36.85 2.62 -11.50
N ASP A 412 36.96 2.39 -10.19
CA ASP A 412 36.04 2.95 -9.19
C ASP A 412 35.93 4.48 -9.28
N TYR A 413 37.06 5.15 -9.53
CA TYR A 413 37.09 6.59 -9.76
C TYR A 413 36.27 6.99 -11.00
N ALA A 414 36.41 6.24 -12.08
CA ALA A 414 35.69 6.49 -13.33
C ALA A 414 34.18 6.20 -13.17
N LYS A 415 33.79 5.17 -12.41
CA LYS A 415 32.40 4.87 -12.04
C LYS A 415 31.78 5.98 -11.18
N LYS A 416 32.50 6.48 -10.17
CA LYS A 416 32.07 7.64 -9.35
C LYS A 416 31.89 8.89 -10.20
N HIS A 417 32.80 9.14 -11.14
CA HIS A 417 32.68 10.28 -12.06
C HIS A 417 31.50 10.12 -13.03
N ALA A 418 31.27 8.93 -13.57
CA ALA A 418 30.11 8.63 -14.40
C ALA A 418 28.79 8.83 -13.63
N MET A 419 28.76 8.44 -12.36
CA MET A 419 27.62 8.66 -11.48
C MET A 419 27.39 10.16 -11.18
N ALA A 420 28.44 10.91 -10.87
CA ALA A 420 28.33 12.36 -10.69
C ALA A 420 27.76 13.02 -11.96
N LYS A 421 28.20 12.57 -13.14
CA LYS A 421 27.67 13.02 -14.43
C LYS A 421 26.21 12.62 -14.65
N MET A 422 25.81 11.42 -14.21
CA MET A 422 24.42 10.96 -14.25
C MET A 422 23.53 11.83 -13.36
N ILE A 423 23.95 12.09 -12.13
CA ILE A 423 23.27 13.01 -11.20
C ILE A 423 23.18 14.40 -11.84
N ASP A 424 24.29 14.96 -12.30
CA ASP A 424 24.31 16.29 -12.92
C ASP A 424 23.44 16.38 -14.18
N GLY A 425 23.40 15.30 -14.96
CA GLY A 425 22.56 15.17 -16.15
C GLY A 425 21.09 15.18 -15.80
N ALA A 426 20.71 14.38 -14.80
CA ALA A 426 19.35 14.32 -14.31
C ALA A 426 18.94 15.67 -13.69
N LEU A 427 19.83 16.35 -12.96
CA LEU A 427 19.55 17.66 -12.32
C LEU A 427 19.42 18.84 -13.31
N LYS A 428 19.53 18.63 -14.63
CA LYS A 428 19.39 19.70 -15.63
C LYS A 428 17.98 20.27 -15.72
N SER A 429 16.96 19.46 -15.46
CA SER A 429 15.54 19.82 -15.53
C SER A 429 15.02 20.47 -14.23
N VAL A 430 15.87 20.60 -13.22
CA VAL A 430 15.48 21.02 -11.86
C VAL A 430 15.85 22.48 -11.62
N SER A 431 15.07 23.18 -10.78
CA SER A 431 15.32 24.58 -10.42
C SER A 431 16.75 24.77 -9.85
N PRO A 432 17.43 25.91 -10.09
CA PRO A 432 18.82 26.10 -9.66
C PRO A 432 19.03 25.92 -8.15
N LEU A 433 18.03 26.30 -7.36
CA LEU A 433 18.04 26.15 -5.91
C LEU A 433 17.93 24.68 -5.50
N MET A 434 16.96 23.96 -6.06
CA MET A 434 16.75 22.54 -5.76
C MET A 434 17.94 21.71 -6.26
N LYS A 435 18.55 22.07 -7.39
CA LYS A 435 19.80 21.48 -7.86
C LYS A 435 20.92 21.61 -6.83
N LYS A 436 21.09 22.78 -6.20
CA LYS A 436 22.09 22.98 -5.14
C LYS A 436 21.80 22.09 -3.93
N GLN A 437 20.53 21.94 -3.55
CA GLN A 437 20.09 21.11 -2.44
C GLN A 437 20.32 19.62 -2.70
N LEU A 438 19.83 19.12 -3.84
CA LEU A 438 20.05 17.75 -4.28
C LEU A 438 21.55 17.44 -4.40
N HIS A 439 22.34 18.34 -5.00
CA HIS A 439 23.77 18.14 -5.09
C HIS A 439 24.40 18.02 -3.70
N TYR A 440 24.03 18.87 -2.73
CA TYR A 440 24.52 18.77 -1.35
C TYR A 440 24.24 17.40 -0.71
N TYR A 441 23.02 16.86 -0.82
CA TYR A 441 22.70 15.57 -0.20
C TYR A 441 23.19 14.35 -1.00
N LEU A 442 23.33 14.46 -2.32
CA LEU A 442 23.71 13.35 -3.18
C LEU A 442 25.24 13.20 -3.35
N THR A 443 26.04 14.27 -3.18
CA THR A 443 27.48 14.23 -3.46
C THR A 443 28.40 14.26 -2.24
N VAL A 444 27.91 14.62 -1.04
CA VAL A 444 28.74 14.82 0.17
C VAL A 444 29.26 13.51 0.80
N GLY A 445 28.90 12.33 0.27
CA GLY A 445 29.43 11.04 0.74
C GLY A 445 28.38 9.95 0.92
N ASN A 446 27.11 10.24 0.66
CA ASN A 446 25.99 9.33 0.90
C ASN A 446 25.73 8.37 -0.28
N THR A 447 26.67 8.27 -1.21
CA THR A 447 26.49 7.57 -2.47
C THR A 447 27.45 6.39 -2.58
N THR A 448 26.90 5.18 -2.69
CA THR A 448 27.66 3.92 -2.81
C THR A 448 27.34 3.24 -4.12
N ILE A 449 28.36 2.69 -4.79
CA ILE A 449 28.19 1.85 -5.98
C ILE A 449 28.49 0.42 -5.56
N LEU A 450 27.58 -0.49 -5.88
CA LEU A 450 27.70 -1.91 -5.62
C LEU A 450 27.73 -2.69 -6.93
N GLU A 451 28.64 -3.65 -6.98
CA GLU A 451 28.86 -4.54 -8.12
C GLU A 451 28.46 -5.95 -7.73
N CYS A 452 27.92 -6.69 -8.69
CA CYS A 452 27.60 -8.10 -8.53
C CYS A 452 26.75 -8.40 -7.28
N VAL A 453 25.72 -7.58 -7.02
CA VAL A 453 24.83 -7.72 -5.85
C VAL A 453 24.18 -9.12 -5.76
N HIS A 454 24.10 -9.81 -6.89
CA HIS A 454 23.55 -11.17 -7.02
C HIS A 454 24.56 -12.29 -6.73
N GLU A 455 25.86 -12.00 -6.70
CA GLU A 455 26.95 -12.96 -6.52
C GLU A 455 27.59 -12.82 -5.13
N GLU A 456 28.23 -13.89 -4.64
CA GLU A 456 28.95 -13.89 -3.36
C GLU A 456 30.44 -13.61 -3.62
N PHE A 457 30.94 -12.44 -3.19
CA PHE A 457 32.35 -12.07 -3.35
C PHE A 457 32.99 -11.65 -2.02
N GLU A 458 34.21 -12.15 -1.75
CA GLU A 458 34.98 -11.79 -0.56
C GLU A 458 35.34 -10.28 -0.51
N GLU A 459 35.61 -9.64 -1.66
CA GLU A 459 35.95 -8.20 -1.74
C GLU A 459 34.74 -7.28 -1.49
N SER A 460 33.51 -7.77 -1.69
CA SER A 460 32.29 -7.00 -1.46
C SER A 460 32.02 -6.73 0.04
N HIS A 461 32.63 -7.52 0.93
CA HIS A 461 32.45 -7.39 2.38
C HIS A 461 32.85 -6.03 2.94
N LEU A 462 33.85 -5.34 2.36
CA LEU A 462 34.30 -4.02 2.82
C LEU A 462 33.25 -2.93 2.49
N LEU A 463 32.72 -2.92 1.26
CA LEU A 463 31.68 -1.98 0.85
C LEU A 463 30.39 -2.19 1.65
N TYR A 464 29.99 -3.44 1.88
CA TYR A 464 28.84 -3.73 2.73
C TYR A 464 29.08 -3.35 4.20
N LYS A 465 30.32 -3.47 4.70
CA LYS A 465 30.68 -3.05 6.06
C LYS A 465 30.58 -1.53 6.21
N ASP A 466 31.07 -0.78 5.23
CA ASP A 466 31.00 0.69 5.22
C ASP A 466 29.54 1.16 5.10
N LEU A 467 28.74 0.52 4.23
CA LEU A 467 27.31 0.79 4.11
C LEU A 467 26.56 0.48 5.41
N LYS A 468 26.86 -0.65 6.07
CA LYS A 468 26.28 -0.99 7.39
C LYS A 468 26.60 0.08 8.43
N ALA A 469 27.83 0.59 8.45
CA ALA A 469 28.24 1.65 9.37
C ALA A 469 27.51 2.97 9.08
N ALA A 470 27.34 3.33 7.80
CA ALA A 470 26.63 4.53 7.38
C ALA A 470 25.12 4.49 7.73
N LEU A 471 24.49 3.32 7.62
CA LEU A 471 23.05 3.15 7.89
C LEU A 471 22.68 3.27 9.37
N VAL A 472 23.64 3.11 10.28
CA VAL A 472 23.39 2.99 11.72
C VAL A 472 24.17 4.02 12.55
N SER A 473 24.52 5.16 11.94
CA SER A 473 25.42 6.14 12.57
C SER A 473 24.94 6.67 13.94
N GLU A 474 25.91 6.87 14.83
CA GLU A 474 25.76 7.30 16.22
C GLU A 474 25.13 8.71 16.34
N THR A 475 24.20 8.83 17.29
CA THR A 475 23.67 10.07 17.91
C THR A 475 24.17 11.38 17.30
N ARG A 476 23.31 12.03 16.51
CA ARG A 476 23.52 13.42 16.05
C ARG A 476 23.91 14.28 17.27
N LYS A 477 25.07 14.92 17.20
CA LYS A 477 25.56 15.83 18.26
C LYS A 477 24.47 16.84 18.59
N LYS A 478 24.29 17.13 19.88
CA LYS A 478 23.39 18.18 20.39
C LYS A 478 23.60 19.46 19.57
N GLN A 479 22.52 19.91 18.93
CA GLN A 479 22.50 21.15 18.16
C GLN A 479 22.94 22.33 19.04
N GLN A 480 23.71 23.23 18.43
CA GLN A 480 23.76 24.60 18.89
C GLN A 480 22.45 25.29 18.47
N GLU A 481 21.91 26.14 19.35
CA GLU A 481 20.68 26.91 19.12
C GLU A 481 20.87 27.88 17.94
N LEU A 482 20.43 27.45 16.76
CA LEU A 482 20.43 28.24 15.53
C LEU A 482 18.98 28.41 15.06
N HIS A 483 18.55 29.65 14.96
CA HIS A 483 17.15 29.98 14.64
C HIS A 483 17.07 30.78 13.34
N PRO A 484 16.22 30.37 12.39
CA PRO A 484 16.04 31.10 11.15
C PRO A 484 15.08 32.28 11.34
N ILE A 485 15.32 33.33 10.55
CA ILE A 485 14.49 34.53 10.49
C ILE A 485 13.89 34.61 9.08
N TYR A 486 12.56 34.68 8.99
CA TYR A 486 11.84 34.77 7.73
C TYR A 486 11.04 36.07 7.63
N LEU A 487 11.07 36.70 6.46
CA LEU A 487 10.17 37.78 6.09
C LEU A 487 8.97 37.23 5.31
N ASN A 488 7.77 37.68 5.62
CA ASN A 488 6.53 37.22 4.98
C ASN A 488 6.30 37.82 3.57
N LEU A 489 7.29 37.72 2.68
CA LEU A 489 7.21 38.32 1.34
C LEU A 489 6.84 37.31 0.25
N THR A 490 7.17 36.03 0.42
CA THR A 490 7.07 35.02 -0.66
C THR A 490 6.01 33.93 -0.40
N VAL A 491 5.34 33.94 0.75
CA VAL A 491 4.36 32.90 1.12
C VAL A 491 3.17 32.85 0.16
N SER A 492 2.65 34.00 -0.25
CA SER A 492 1.55 34.10 -1.21
C SER A 492 1.93 33.58 -2.60
N GLN A 493 3.15 33.91 -3.04
CA GLN A 493 3.69 33.42 -4.30
C GLN A 493 3.88 31.90 -4.27
N ALA A 494 4.47 31.36 -3.19
CA ALA A 494 4.64 29.91 -3.02
C ALA A 494 3.29 29.18 -3.06
N PHE A 495 2.26 29.73 -2.42
CA PHE A 495 0.93 29.13 -2.50
C PHE A 495 0.38 29.14 -3.93
N TYR A 496 0.52 30.25 -4.66
CA TYR A 496 0.06 30.35 -6.04
C TYR A 496 0.75 29.33 -6.96
N GLU A 497 2.07 29.21 -6.87
CA GLU A 497 2.86 28.28 -7.70
C GLU A 497 2.55 26.81 -7.37
N ALA A 498 2.33 26.48 -6.09
CA ALA A 498 1.83 25.14 -5.71
C ALA A 498 0.52 24.81 -6.44
N MET A 499 -0.42 25.75 -6.46
CA MET A 499 -1.71 25.54 -7.13
C MET A 499 -1.57 25.44 -8.65
N GLU A 500 -0.68 26.20 -9.26
CA GLU A 500 -0.42 26.13 -10.69
C GLU A 500 0.09 24.74 -11.12
N SER A 501 1.01 24.17 -10.33
CA SER A 501 1.60 22.85 -10.56
C SER A 501 0.68 21.66 -10.27
N LEU A 502 -0.47 21.89 -9.62
CA LEU A 502 -1.35 20.84 -9.15
C LEU A 502 -1.99 20.07 -10.32
N ASN A 503 -1.72 18.77 -10.40
CA ASN A 503 -2.38 17.85 -11.33
C ASN A 503 -3.03 16.71 -10.53
N ILE A 504 -4.33 16.82 -10.29
CA ILE A 504 -5.08 15.82 -9.54
C ILE A 504 -5.34 14.62 -10.46
N PRO A 505 -4.89 13.40 -10.10
CA PRO A 505 -5.15 12.22 -10.91
C PRO A 505 -6.67 11.97 -10.99
N TYR A 506 -7.09 11.37 -12.11
CA TYR A 506 -8.46 10.90 -12.23
C TYR A 506 -8.75 9.87 -11.13
N MET A 507 -9.89 10.01 -10.46
CA MET A 507 -10.36 9.09 -9.44
C MET A 507 -11.64 8.41 -9.92
N ASP A 508 -11.58 7.08 -10.08
CA ASP A 508 -12.74 6.27 -10.41
C ASP A 508 -13.70 6.14 -9.22
N ARG A 509 -14.91 5.60 -9.45
CA ARG A 509 -15.91 5.36 -8.39
C ARG A 509 -15.35 4.55 -7.24
N GLU A 510 -14.55 3.53 -7.54
CA GLU A 510 -14.00 2.63 -6.54
C GLU A 510 -13.00 3.34 -5.63
N THR A 511 -12.18 4.24 -6.19
CA THR A 511 -11.28 5.10 -5.43
C THR A 511 -12.06 6.02 -4.48
N CYS A 512 -13.16 6.63 -4.93
CA CYS A 512 -14.01 7.44 -4.06
C CYS A 512 -14.59 6.63 -2.88
N LEU A 513 -15.00 5.38 -3.13
CA LEU A 513 -15.47 4.49 -2.08
C LEU A 513 -14.34 4.19 -1.08
N ASN A 514 -13.16 3.83 -1.56
CA ASN A 514 -12.00 3.48 -0.72
C ASN A 514 -11.56 4.68 0.16
N ILE A 515 -11.63 5.90 -0.37
CA ILE A 515 -11.43 7.14 0.41
C ILE A 515 -12.45 7.24 1.54
N SER A 516 -13.74 7.05 1.23
CA SER A 516 -14.81 7.12 2.24
C SER A 516 -14.70 6.06 3.34
N LEU A 517 -14.01 4.95 3.06
CA LEU A 517 -13.75 3.87 4.01
C LEU A 517 -12.48 4.08 4.83
N GLY A 518 -11.65 5.07 4.48
CA GLY A 518 -10.36 5.33 5.13
C GLY A 518 -9.25 4.37 4.68
N GLU A 519 -9.39 3.76 3.51
CA GLU A 519 -8.45 2.76 2.99
C GLU A 519 -7.59 3.29 1.84
N HIS A 520 -7.83 4.54 1.42
CA HIS A 520 -7.06 5.23 0.39
C HIS A 520 -6.91 6.70 0.77
N GLU A 521 -5.72 7.26 0.59
CA GLU A 521 -5.38 8.64 0.97
C GLU A 521 -5.90 9.69 -0.04
N GLY A 522 -6.49 9.24 -1.15
CA GLY A 522 -7.17 10.07 -2.13
C GLY A 522 -6.25 11.10 -2.78
N PRO A 523 -6.69 12.36 -2.94
CA PRO A 523 -5.87 13.40 -3.55
C PRO A 523 -4.85 14.01 -2.57
N VAL A 524 -4.88 13.64 -1.28
CA VAL A 524 -4.06 14.28 -0.24
C VAL A 524 -2.56 14.19 -0.53
N PRO A 525 -1.97 13.02 -0.90
CA PRO A 525 -0.54 12.94 -1.17
C PRO A 525 -0.07 13.91 -2.25
N VAL A 526 -0.84 14.03 -3.34
CA VAL A 526 -0.52 14.91 -4.48
C VAL A 526 -0.63 16.38 -4.08
N ILE A 527 -1.72 16.74 -3.41
CA ILE A 527 -1.99 18.11 -2.95
C ILE A 527 -0.94 18.56 -1.92
N ALA A 528 -0.73 17.76 -0.87
CA ALA A 528 0.22 18.07 0.18
C ALA A 528 1.63 18.19 -0.39
N SER A 529 2.03 17.24 -1.25
CA SER A 529 3.35 17.22 -1.89
C SER A 529 3.61 18.44 -2.77
N ALA A 530 2.65 18.85 -3.61
CA ALA A 530 2.76 20.08 -4.41
C ALA A 530 2.93 21.32 -3.53
N PHE A 531 2.15 21.40 -2.45
CA PHE A 531 2.21 22.52 -1.52
C PHE A 531 3.53 22.57 -0.72
N ILE A 532 3.96 21.43 -0.18
CA ILE A 532 5.23 21.28 0.53
C ILE A 532 6.41 21.64 -0.38
N SER A 533 6.42 21.14 -1.60
CA SER A 533 7.49 21.41 -2.58
C SER A 533 7.62 22.91 -2.86
N SER A 534 6.51 23.60 -3.15
CA SER A 534 6.57 25.03 -3.46
C SER A 534 6.96 25.88 -2.25
N VAL A 535 6.37 25.63 -1.07
CA VAL A 535 6.75 26.37 0.15
C VAL A 535 8.22 26.10 0.52
N TYR A 536 8.72 24.89 0.29
CA TYR A 536 10.13 24.60 0.48
C TYR A 536 11.02 25.43 -0.44
N GLU A 537 10.73 25.47 -1.74
CA GLU A 537 11.56 26.16 -2.74
C GLU A 537 11.52 27.69 -2.62
N HIS A 538 10.35 28.27 -2.37
CA HIS A 538 10.17 29.73 -2.37
C HIS A 538 10.32 30.38 -1.00
N PHE A 539 10.29 29.59 0.07
CA PHE A 539 10.24 30.14 1.42
C PHE A 539 11.18 29.40 2.38
N LEU A 540 10.95 28.14 2.74
CA LEU A 540 11.71 27.49 3.83
C LEU A 540 13.20 27.37 3.54
N SER A 541 13.59 27.06 2.31
CA SER A 541 15.00 26.93 1.93
C SER A 541 15.75 28.26 1.81
N GLN A 542 15.06 29.40 1.95
CA GLN A 542 15.60 30.76 1.80
C GLN A 542 15.29 31.66 3.01
N PRO A 543 15.83 31.36 4.20
CA PRO A 543 15.68 32.26 5.34
C PRO A 543 16.32 33.62 5.05
N SER A 544 15.61 34.69 5.44
CA SER A 544 16.06 36.08 5.28
C SER A 544 17.24 36.41 6.21
N GLY A 545 17.38 35.68 7.31
CA GLY A 545 18.48 35.82 8.25
C GLY A 545 18.59 34.64 9.22
N TRP A 546 19.58 34.70 10.09
CA TRP A 546 19.83 33.71 11.13
C TRP A 546 20.14 34.42 12.44
N SER A 547 19.79 33.81 13.57
CA SER A 547 20.04 34.35 14.92
C SER A 547 21.54 34.59 15.20
N SER A 548 22.44 33.89 14.50
CA SER A 548 23.89 33.98 14.67
C SER A 548 24.63 33.91 13.32
N THR A 549 25.78 34.58 13.25
CA THR A 549 26.62 34.67 12.05
C THR A 549 27.63 33.53 11.90
N TYR A 550 27.96 32.80 12.98
CA TYR A 550 29.03 31.79 13.00
C TYR A 550 28.51 30.34 13.04
N HIS A 551 28.00 29.84 11.91
CA HIS A 551 27.60 28.42 11.77
C HIS A 551 27.96 27.85 10.41
N SER A 552 28.16 26.54 10.34
CA SER A 552 28.48 25.85 9.10
C SER A 552 27.27 25.79 8.15
N VAL A 553 27.54 25.57 6.86
CA VAL A 553 26.46 25.31 5.88
C VAL A 553 25.63 24.09 6.30
N THR A 554 26.27 23.10 6.90
CA THR A 554 25.63 21.87 7.39
C THR A 554 24.63 22.15 8.51
N ASP A 555 24.98 23.00 9.49
CA ASP A 555 24.08 23.34 10.59
C ASP A 555 22.82 24.05 10.07
N ARG A 556 22.99 24.98 9.13
CA ARG A 556 21.87 25.66 8.46
C ARG A 556 20.97 24.69 7.71
N GLN A 557 21.57 23.76 6.96
CA GLN A 557 20.81 22.76 6.22
C GLN A 557 20.03 21.81 7.13
N GLN A 558 20.60 21.41 8.27
CA GLN A 558 19.89 20.59 9.25
C GLN A 558 18.65 21.30 9.80
N VAL A 559 18.76 22.58 10.18
CA VAL A 559 17.61 23.36 10.66
C VAL A 559 16.52 23.48 9.59
N ILE A 560 16.90 23.74 8.33
CA ILE A 560 15.95 23.80 7.19
C ILE A 560 15.24 22.46 7.02
N GLN A 561 15.96 21.33 7.07
CA GLN A 561 15.36 20.01 6.91
C GLN A 561 14.42 19.65 8.07
N GLU A 562 14.75 20.02 9.31
CA GLU A 562 13.83 19.82 10.44
C GLU A 562 12.54 20.63 10.31
N LEU A 563 12.65 21.89 9.89
CA LEU A 563 11.48 22.74 9.62
C LEU A 563 10.64 22.17 8.48
N ALA A 564 11.28 21.71 7.40
CA ALA A 564 10.60 21.08 6.27
C ALA A 564 9.85 19.81 6.69
N GLY A 565 10.45 18.97 7.52
CA GLY A 565 9.81 17.75 8.04
C GLY A 565 8.62 18.05 8.96
N GLU A 566 8.75 19.03 9.85
CA GLU A 566 7.64 19.44 10.72
C GLU A 566 6.51 20.10 9.92
N PHE A 567 6.86 20.94 8.94
CA PHE A 567 5.89 21.54 8.03
C PHE A 567 5.12 20.49 7.25
N ALA A 568 5.81 19.50 6.68
CA ALA A 568 5.17 18.38 6.00
C ALA A 568 4.17 17.64 6.89
N THR A 569 4.55 17.32 8.15
CA THR A 569 3.64 16.66 9.11
C THR A 569 2.36 17.47 9.32
N VAL A 570 2.49 18.79 9.55
CA VAL A 570 1.35 19.68 9.80
C VAL A 570 0.46 19.80 8.56
N VAL A 571 1.05 19.87 7.37
CA VAL A 571 0.31 19.94 6.10
C VAL A 571 -0.47 18.65 5.83
N TYR A 572 0.14 17.48 6.00
CA TYR A 572 -0.54 16.19 5.86
C TYR A 572 -1.71 16.06 6.86
N SER A 573 -1.48 16.43 8.12
CA SER A 573 -2.54 16.42 9.14
C SER A 573 -3.72 17.30 8.73
N TYR A 574 -3.46 18.51 8.24
CA TYR A 574 -4.51 19.43 7.80
C TYR A 574 -5.31 18.86 6.62
N PHE A 575 -4.64 18.40 5.57
CA PHE A 575 -5.35 17.89 4.39
C PHE A 575 -6.06 16.56 4.65
N ASN A 576 -5.50 15.68 5.49
CA ASN A 576 -6.20 14.45 5.90
C ASN A 576 -7.51 14.79 6.64
N GLU A 577 -7.48 15.73 7.58
CA GLU A 577 -8.70 16.16 8.29
C GLU A 577 -9.73 16.77 7.34
N GLN A 578 -9.31 17.71 6.47
CA GLN A 578 -10.24 18.43 5.60
C GLN A 578 -10.79 17.58 4.45
N LEU A 579 -9.93 16.81 3.77
CA LEU A 579 -10.30 16.09 2.56
C LEU A 579 -10.67 14.63 2.81
N LEU A 580 -10.31 14.01 3.93
CA LEU A 580 -10.69 12.62 4.21
C LEU A 580 -11.74 12.53 5.30
N GLU A 581 -11.49 13.11 6.47
CA GLU A 581 -12.38 12.98 7.63
C GLU A 581 -13.67 13.81 7.46
N ASN A 582 -13.53 15.11 7.16
CA ASN A 582 -14.67 16.03 7.04
C ASN A 582 -15.48 15.75 5.76
N ALA A 583 -14.80 15.48 4.64
CA ALA A 583 -15.44 15.21 3.35
C ALA A 583 -15.88 13.75 3.16
N ARG A 584 -15.80 12.89 4.21
CA ARG A 584 -16.11 11.46 4.12
C ARG A 584 -17.48 11.16 3.52
N LYS A 585 -18.49 11.95 3.88
CA LYS A 585 -19.87 11.80 3.37
C LYS A 585 -19.97 12.20 1.90
N ASP A 586 -19.19 13.19 1.47
CA ASP A 586 -19.19 13.68 0.11
C ASP A 586 -18.54 12.65 -0.82
N TRP A 587 -17.44 12.01 -0.41
CA TRP A 587 -16.84 10.89 -1.15
C TRP A 587 -17.80 9.70 -1.30
N LEU A 588 -18.56 9.38 -0.25
CA LEU A 588 -19.58 8.34 -0.32
C LEU A 588 -20.76 8.73 -1.23
N ALA A 589 -21.08 10.03 -1.33
CA ALA A 589 -22.09 10.53 -2.26
C ALA A 589 -21.58 10.42 -3.71
N LEU A 590 -20.33 10.79 -3.98
CA LEU A 590 -19.69 10.68 -5.29
C LEU A 590 -19.68 9.25 -5.82
N TYR A 591 -19.46 8.26 -4.96
CA TYR A 591 -19.56 6.85 -5.34
C TYR A 591 -20.94 6.45 -5.91
N LYS A 592 -22.02 7.10 -5.44
CA LYS A 592 -23.41 6.78 -5.84
C LYS A 592 -23.86 7.51 -7.09
N GLU A 593 -23.07 8.45 -7.58
CA GLU A 593 -23.37 9.27 -8.75
C GLU A 593 -22.92 8.58 -10.05
N LYS A 594 -23.46 9.03 -11.19
CA LYS A 594 -23.03 8.54 -12.51
C LYS A 594 -21.62 9.02 -12.86
N GLU A 595 -20.91 8.24 -13.68
CA GLU A 595 -19.47 8.42 -13.99
C GLU A 595 -19.22 9.69 -14.83
N ASP A 596 -20.15 10.03 -15.72
CA ASP A 596 -20.02 11.18 -16.63
C ASP A 596 -19.89 12.53 -15.91
N ASP A 597 -20.48 12.68 -14.71
CA ASP A 597 -20.43 13.91 -13.92
C ASP A 597 -19.33 13.88 -12.83
N GLN A 598 -18.67 12.73 -12.65
CA GLN A 598 -17.82 12.47 -11.50
C GLN A 598 -16.57 13.37 -11.43
N PRO A 599 -15.85 13.65 -12.55
CA PRO A 599 -14.70 14.56 -12.56
C PRO A 599 -15.00 15.95 -12.03
N TYR A 600 -16.12 16.51 -12.46
CA TYR A 600 -16.57 17.84 -12.05
C TYR A 600 -17.03 17.87 -10.59
N LYS A 601 -17.63 16.78 -10.11
CA LYS A 601 -18.18 16.74 -8.75
C LYS A 601 -17.09 16.51 -7.69
N TYR A 602 -16.09 15.66 -7.93
CA TYR A 602 -14.98 15.56 -6.99
C TYR A 602 -14.07 16.79 -7.03
N SER A 603 -13.96 17.48 -8.17
CA SER A 603 -13.26 18.77 -8.21
C SER A 603 -13.91 19.77 -7.25
N ARG A 604 -15.25 19.79 -7.13
CA ARG A 604 -15.96 20.63 -6.15
C ARG A 604 -15.64 20.27 -4.69
N VAL A 605 -15.50 18.99 -4.37
CA VAL A 605 -15.10 18.56 -3.01
C VAL A 605 -13.71 19.09 -2.69
N ILE A 606 -12.79 19.01 -3.66
CA ILE A 606 -11.44 19.57 -3.51
C ILE A 606 -11.49 21.11 -3.47
N GLU A 607 -12.31 21.74 -4.30
CA GLU A 607 -12.50 23.19 -4.38
C GLU A 607 -13.07 23.80 -3.11
N SER A 608 -13.78 22.99 -2.30
CA SER A 608 -14.27 23.41 -0.98
C SER A 608 -13.15 23.65 0.03
N VAL A 609 -11.99 23.02 -0.19
CA VAL A 609 -10.80 23.15 0.66
C VAL A 609 -9.72 24.00 -0.02
N ILE A 610 -9.62 23.92 -1.35
CA ILE A 610 -8.57 24.55 -2.15
C ILE A 610 -9.20 25.33 -3.32
N PRO A 611 -9.16 26.67 -3.34
CA PRO A 611 -9.79 27.46 -4.39
C PRO A 611 -9.35 27.05 -5.78
N ALA A 612 -10.27 27.20 -6.74
CA ALA A 612 -9.93 27.16 -8.15
C ALA A 612 -8.86 28.21 -8.48
N LYS A 613 -8.01 27.90 -9.48
CA LYS A 613 -6.85 28.71 -9.87
C LYS A 613 -7.16 30.21 -10.06
N ASN A 614 -8.37 30.55 -10.49
CA ASN A 614 -8.79 31.92 -10.78
C ASN A 614 -9.18 32.73 -9.53
N ASP A 615 -9.45 32.08 -8.40
CA ASP A 615 -10.00 32.71 -7.19
C ASP A 615 -8.98 32.79 -6.03
N ILE A 616 -7.74 32.36 -6.26
CA ILE A 616 -6.69 32.26 -5.23
C ILE A 616 -6.48 33.59 -4.48
N TYR A 617 -6.41 34.71 -5.19
CA TYR A 617 -6.20 36.03 -4.58
C TYR A 617 -7.44 36.56 -3.83
N GLN A 618 -8.62 35.96 -4.05
CA GLN A 618 -9.87 36.39 -3.43
C GLN A 618 -10.14 35.66 -2.11
N GLN A 619 -9.55 34.48 -1.90
CA GLN A 619 -9.77 33.67 -0.69
C GLN A 619 -8.79 33.99 0.45
N GLN A 620 -9.08 35.08 1.17
CA GLN A 620 -8.30 35.50 2.35
C GLN A 620 -8.24 34.46 3.48
N ILE A 621 -9.23 33.57 3.58
CA ILE A 621 -9.35 32.58 4.66
C ILE A 621 -8.29 31.48 4.52
N LEU A 622 -8.15 30.88 3.33
CA LEU A 622 -7.17 29.81 3.13
C LEU A 622 -5.74 30.36 3.24
N MET A 623 -5.48 31.54 2.67
CA MET A 623 -4.19 32.21 2.81
C MET A 623 -3.84 32.49 4.27
N ARG A 624 -4.84 32.85 5.10
CA ARG A 624 -4.66 33.01 6.54
C ARG A 624 -4.33 31.69 7.23
N ASN A 625 -5.01 30.60 6.87
CA ASN A 625 -4.75 29.28 7.44
C ASN A 625 -3.33 28.80 7.08
N VAL A 626 -2.95 28.90 5.81
CA VAL A 626 -1.60 28.58 5.32
C VAL A 626 -0.54 29.37 6.07
N TYR A 627 -0.75 30.68 6.22
CA TYR A 627 0.15 31.53 6.98
C TYR A 627 0.26 31.07 8.45
N GLN A 628 -0.86 30.71 9.08
CA GLN A 628 -0.87 30.20 10.46
C GLN A 628 -0.12 28.87 10.60
N LEU A 629 -0.23 27.95 9.63
CA LEU A 629 0.51 26.69 9.64
C LEU A 629 2.01 26.94 9.54
N ILE A 630 2.44 27.81 8.62
CA ILE A 630 3.86 28.17 8.45
C ILE A 630 4.39 28.85 9.71
N LYS A 631 3.66 29.84 10.24
CA LYS A 631 4.03 30.56 11.45
C LYS A 631 4.17 29.62 12.65
N TYR A 632 3.19 28.74 12.85
CA TYR A 632 3.22 27.74 13.91
C TYR A 632 4.48 26.87 13.85
N VAL A 633 4.87 26.40 12.66
CA VAL A 633 6.05 25.53 12.49
C VAL A 633 7.35 26.29 12.78
N ILE A 634 7.48 27.53 12.31
CA ILE A 634 8.65 28.37 12.57
C ILE A 634 8.80 28.67 14.06
N GLU A 635 7.73 29.15 14.70
CA GLU A 635 7.73 29.54 16.11
C GLU A 635 7.93 28.34 17.05
N LYS A 636 7.42 27.16 16.67
CA LYS A 636 7.66 25.90 17.42
C LYS A 636 9.14 25.49 17.46
N LYS A 637 9.96 25.99 16.54
CA LYS A 637 11.42 25.76 16.48
C LYS A 637 12.22 27.01 16.87
N ASP A 638 11.59 27.91 17.63
CA ASP A 638 12.16 29.17 18.12
C ASP A 638 12.65 30.11 16.99
N GLY A 639 12.19 29.88 15.75
CA GLY A 639 12.41 30.77 14.62
C GLY A 639 11.53 32.01 14.72
N VAL A 640 11.90 33.05 13.96
CA VAL A 640 11.15 34.31 13.94
C VAL A 640 10.57 34.55 12.56
N MET A 641 9.25 34.69 12.49
CA MET A 641 8.55 35.15 11.30
C MET A 641 8.17 36.62 11.47
N VAL A 642 8.83 37.50 10.71
CA VAL A 642 8.57 38.94 10.73
C VAL A 642 7.53 39.28 9.66
N HIS A 643 6.52 40.03 10.08
CA HIS A 643 5.41 40.48 9.24
C HIS A 643 5.80 41.57 8.27
#